data_AF-A0A318YPU1-F1
#
_entry.id   AF-A0A318YPU1-F1
#
_cell.length_a   1.000
_cell.length_b   1.000
_cell.length_c   1.000
_cell.angle_alpha   90.00
_cell.angle_beta   90.00
_cell.angle_gamma   90.00
#
_symmetry.space_group_name_H-M   'P 1'
#
loop_
_entity.id
_entity.type
_entity.pdbx_description
1 polymer ?
#
loop_
_entity_poly.entity_id
_entity_poly.type
_entity_poly.pdbx_seq_one_letter_code
_entity_poly.pdbx_strand_id
1 'polypeptide(L)'
;MAPSRVDSPEPISSPAPGKLQSIQTQQPHYGDFRDDFFRDGYAVIKGVLSKERASEYQSEALTWLESFGLGFDRNDKSTWKKENLPQSWKGGMYLHFSAAHEKYVWDVRCEPGVIAPFAKLWGTDELVVSFDTVNITLPQSIVGTYDSQPWPHCDQAPERKGLVCVQGLVNLSNAGPDDGGLIVMKGSAPLFDQFFEENPVTGPTPWRTAKHKDFHPFSDKDLDWYREHGCELIKVCAEPGDLILWDSRQMHWAQFGSSDVVRTIVYATYTPAAWMSEEDREKKKELFEGYETTTHWPHTNLYTHGKAMVKVDGEEVVDPLERDEPLTKPVRSERLLQLAAINVINIRDSVTATSSIAVVRHAHLRPAPTRTRQMSAHLNMDDKVIDATHHELAVDKSQKRHCKGSNPTGTVKLVEDGEIVLIPTPSPDPRDPLNYPQWQKWVITFVLGLFSVLGVLMTSGMGPFVTLMQSYYDYNPHTDDLMTYPTLFMGIGNVIAMPLAMAIGRRPVFLASALVLTVGSIWCAASTSLGSHIAGRDVLSLAAGQSEALCPLIIQEIHFVHERSSRLAWFSAIQSIGTAALTIATSYLVSSLGWRWWYGVFSIASGLVFISAFTLVPESRYDRPTDAFEGEVHVHHDGEEQVIVHATTKNRVPLDFTNYKARTWKHTLAIMHPPANWKEALTCYKQMGQCILFPNILWVVLMNSVSLGIYVIGVTEYASVLGAPPYNYPTTSLGLVQGGQIVVAMIMVPVLGYGGDQLYKLVARRRENGTVESEVRLIPMLLPIIVLLISCVIFGRAASHPTEWSPWAITTTFSGLYFAYIGIILNGYTYSLDSYAERAAPILVLICAIRGFISFGISFGVTKFITEQGFQGAFDICAIIAGVVSALGIPIFIFGWWIRRVTMKYAVDGRTAEF
;
A
#
# COMPACT_ATOMS: atom_id res chain seq x y z
N MET A 1 -19.97 -11.66 -19.40
CA MET A 1 -20.48 -10.42 -20.01
C MET A 1 -20.10 -9.27 -19.11
N ALA A 2 -19.22 -8.39 -19.55
CA ALA A 2 -18.82 -7.18 -18.83
C ALA A 2 -18.71 -6.03 -19.84
N PRO A 3 -19.29 -4.85 -19.56
CA PRO A 3 -19.05 -3.63 -20.34
C PRO A 3 -17.95 -2.75 -19.71
N SER A 4 -17.00 -2.35 -20.57
CA SER A 4 -16.37 -1.01 -20.80
C SER A 4 -16.22 0.02 -19.65
N ARG A 5 -14.99 0.46 -19.32
CA ARG A 5 -14.30 1.77 -19.65
C ARG A 5 -14.95 3.03 -19.01
N VAL A 6 -14.29 4.08 -18.48
CA VAL A 6 -12.91 4.65 -18.47
C VAL A 6 -12.89 5.76 -17.40
N ASP A 7 -11.74 6.07 -16.80
CA ASP A 7 -11.27 7.47 -16.67
C ASP A 7 -9.76 7.55 -16.38
N SER A 8 -9.11 8.39 -17.16
CA SER A 8 -7.66 8.64 -17.26
C SER A 8 -7.21 9.71 -16.26
N PRO A 9 -5.96 9.71 -15.76
CA PRO A 9 -5.39 10.89 -15.09
C PRO A 9 -4.52 11.74 -16.03
N GLU A 10 -4.65 13.07 -15.89
CA GLU A 10 -3.83 14.12 -16.51
C GLU A 10 -2.41 14.25 -15.87
N PRO A 11 -1.45 14.86 -16.58
CA PRO A 11 -0.02 14.84 -16.26
C PRO A 11 0.41 15.97 -15.30
N ILE A 12 1.30 15.67 -14.34
CA ILE A 12 1.99 16.69 -13.55
C ILE A 12 3.38 16.95 -14.13
N SER A 13 3.59 18.20 -14.50
CA SER A 13 4.81 18.82 -14.97
C SER A 13 6.00 18.66 -14.02
N SER A 14 7.14 18.25 -14.56
CA SER A 14 8.48 18.54 -14.02
C SER A 14 9.35 19.11 -15.15
N PRO A 15 10.35 19.98 -14.83
CA PRO A 15 11.04 20.79 -15.82
C PRO A 15 12.03 19.96 -16.64
N ALA A 16 12.23 20.40 -17.89
CA ALA A 16 12.81 19.66 -19.00
C ALA A 16 14.21 19.05 -18.79
N PRO A 17 14.43 17.83 -19.31
CA PRO A 17 15.49 17.53 -20.26
C PRO A 17 14.91 17.56 -21.68
N GLY A 18 15.68 18.05 -22.66
CA GLY A 18 15.23 18.31 -24.02
C GLY A 18 14.44 17.16 -24.64
N LYS A 19 13.25 17.50 -25.16
CA LYS A 19 12.40 16.65 -25.98
C LYS A 19 13.19 16.09 -27.18
N LEU A 20 13.52 14.81 -27.16
CA LEU A 20 13.59 14.01 -28.39
C LEU A 20 12.20 13.39 -28.59
N GLN A 21 11.32 14.19 -29.20
CA GLN A 21 9.98 13.76 -29.59
C GLN A 21 10.09 12.79 -30.78
N SER A 22 9.44 11.63 -30.64
CA SER A 22 9.13 10.70 -31.71
C SER A 22 8.12 11.30 -32.69
N ILE A 23 8.62 12.10 -33.62
CA ILE A 23 7.98 12.41 -34.90
C ILE A 23 9.12 12.39 -35.91
N GLN A 24 8.96 11.64 -37.01
CA GLN A 24 9.86 11.54 -38.17
C GLN A 24 10.57 12.86 -38.52
N THR A 25 11.66 13.14 -37.82
CA THR A 25 12.61 14.21 -38.07
C THR A 25 13.89 13.48 -38.35
N GLN A 26 14.52 13.79 -39.49
CA GLN A 26 15.77 13.18 -39.92
C GLN A 26 16.73 13.14 -38.72
N GLN A 27 17.01 11.93 -38.23
CA GLN A 27 18.02 11.75 -37.20
C GLN A 27 19.30 12.42 -37.70
N PRO A 28 19.95 13.27 -36.88
CA PRO A 28 21.18 13.93 -37.30
C PRO A 28 22.19 12.86 -37.69
N HIS A 29 22.74 12.95 -38.90
CA HIS A 29 23.80 12.05 -39.37
C HIS A 29 25.11 12.41 -38.64
N TYR A 30 25.59 11.51 -37.79
CA TYR A 30 26.76 11.71 -36.92
C TYR A 30 28.09 11.39 -37.61
N GLY A 31 28.09 10.54 -38.64
CA GLY A 31 29.28 10.01 -39.31
C GLY A 31 30.06 9.01 -38.47
N ASP A 32 29.44 8.34 -37.50
CA ASP A 32 30.08 7.37 -36.61
C ASP A 32 29.09 6.30 -36.10
N PHE A 33 29.52 5.48 -35.13
CA PHE A 33 28.73 4.36 -34.59
C PHE A 33 27.32 4.74 -34.12
N ARG A 34 27.05 6.02 -33.80
CA ARG A 34 25.72 6.50 -33.38
C ARG A 34 24.70 6.36 -34.51
N ASP A 35 25.12 6.47 -35.77
CA ASP A 35 24.23 6.28 -36.91
C ASP A 35 23.73 4.83 -36.98
N ASP A 36 24.62 3.87 -36.77
CA ASP A 36 24.26 2.45 -36.68
C ASP A 36 23.41 2.19 -35.44
N PHE A 37 23.78 2.76 -34.29
CA PHE A 37 23.04 2.61 -33.03
C PHE A 37 21.59 3.06 -33.14
N PHE A 38 21.33 4.27 -33.65
CA PHE A 38 19.96 4.79 -33.76
C PHE A 38 19.14 4.15 -34.87
N ARG A 39 19.79 3.68 -35.95
CA ARG A 39 19.13 2.97 -37.05
C ARG A 39 18.76 1.53 -36.66
N ASP A 40 19.71 0.81 -36.09
CA ASP A 40 19.64 -0.64 -35.89
C ASP A 40 19.27 -1.02 -34.45
N GLY A 41 19.33 -0.08 -33.50
CA GLY A 41 19.11 -0.27 -32.07
C GLY A 41 20.34 -0.80 -31.32
N TYR A 42 21.44 -1.07 -32.02
CA TYR A 42 22.70 -1.53 -31.46
C TYR A 42 23.89 -1.11 -32.33
N ALA A 43 25.10 -1.11 -31.76
CA ALA A 43 26.36 -0.87 -32.47
C ALA A 43 27.52 -1.68 -31.87
N VAL A 44 28.50 -2.02 -32.69
CA VAL A 44 29.75 -2.67 -32.26
C VAL A 44 30.90 -1.70 -32.47
N ILE A 45 31.49 -1.21 -31.38
CA ILE A 45 32.65 -0.32 -31.42
C ILE A 45 33.91 -1.16 -31.33
N LYS A 46 34.71 -1.10 -32.39
CA LYS A 46 35.91 -1.93 -32.56
C LYS A 46 37.09 -1.40 -31.76
N GLY A 47 37.81 -2.31 -31.10
CA GLY A 47 39.11 -2.02 -30.47
C GLY A 47 39.05 -0.98 -29.35
N VAL A 48 38.02 -1.02 -28.50
CA VAL A 48 37.98 -0.19 -27.28
C VAL A 48 39.05 -0.61 -26.27
N LEU A 49 39.48 -1.87 -26.32
CA LEU A 49 40.67 -2.42 -25.68
C LEU A 49 41.60 -3.01 -26.73
N SER A 50 42.90 -3.02 -26.46
CA SER A 50 43.82 -3.81 -27.27
C SER A 50 43.57 -5.31 -27.06
N LYS A 51 43.94 -6.14 -28.04
CA LYS A 51 43.76 -7.60 -27.95
C LYS A 51 44.56 -8.18 -26.77
N GLU A 52 45.72 -7.61 -26.48
CA GLU A 52 46.57 -8.00 -25.35
C GLU A 52 45.87 -7.69 -24.02
N ARG A 53 45.34 -6.47 -23.86
CA ARG A 53 44.57 -6.06 -22.68
C ARG A 53 43.33 -6.91 -22.47
N ALA A 54 42.58 -7.20 -23.55
CA ALA A 54 41.43 -8.08 -23.50
C ALA A 54 41.81 -9.50 -23.05
N SER A 55 42.93 -10.04 -23.56
CA SER A 55 43.46 -11.34 -23.16
C SER A 55 43.94 -11.38 -21.71
N GLU A 56 44.53 -10.29 -21.20
CA GLU A 56 44.92 -10.16 -19.79
C GLU A 56 43.68 -10.25 -18.89
N TYR A 57 42.65 -9.46 -19.16
CA TYR A 57 41.40 -9.50 -18.40
C TYR A 57 40.66 -10.84 -18.51
N GLN A 58 40.67 -11.47 -19.70
CA GLN A 58 40.13 -12.81 -19.85
C GLN A 58 40.88 -13.81 -18.96
N SER A 59 42.21 -13.71 -18.93
CA SER A 59 43.03 -14.56 -18.08
C SER A 59 42.73 -14.35 -16.60
N GLU A 60 42.55 -13.10 -16.15
CA GLU A 60 42.18 -12.78 -14.77
C GLU A 60 40.78 -13.31 -14.41
N ALA A 61 39.81 -13.21 -15.32
CA ALA A 61 38.47 -13.79 -15.13
C ALA A 61 38.51 -15.31 -14.96
N LEU A 62 39.32 -16.01 -15.77
CA LEU A 62 39.52 -17.46 -15.63
C LEU A 62 40.29 -17.82 -14.35
N THR A 63 41.22 -16.97 -13.90
CA THR A 63 41.96 -17.19 -12.64
C THR A 63 41.02 -17.06 -11.45
N TRP A 64 40.12 -16.09 -11.53
CA TRP A 64 39.05 -15.94 -10.56
C TRP A 64 38.15 -17.18 -10.53
N LEU A 65 37.81 -17.77 -11.67
CA LEU A 65 37.02 -18.99 -11.73
C LEU A 65 37.75 -20.22 -11.12
N GLU A 66 39.06 -20.34 -11.35
CA GLU A 66 39.90 -21.41 -10.76
C GLU A 66 40.04 -21.28 -9.24
N SER A 67 39.98 -20.04 -8.71
CA SER A 67 40.20 -19.75 -7.29
C SER A 67 39.19 -20.40 -6.32
N PHE A 68 38.06 -20.92 -6.83
CA PHE A 68 37.06 -21.63 -6.03
C PHE A 68 37.52 -23.03 -5.58
N GLY A 69 38.58 -23.59 -6.18
CA GLY A 69 39.14 -24.87 -5.74
C GLY A 69 38.25 -26.08 -6.03
N LEU A 70 37.27 -25.95 -6.92
CA LEU A 70 36.33 -27.02 -7.30
C LEU A 70 36.89 -27.98 -8.37
N GLY A 71 38.16 -27.84 -8.74
CA GLY A 71 38.83 -28.73 -9.70
C GLY A 71 38.71 -28.30 -11.17
N PHE A 72 38.20 -27.10 -11.47
CA PHE A 72 38.29 -26.49 -12.80
C PHE A 72 39.73 -26.10 -13.12
N ASP A 73 40.24 -26.52 -14.28
CA ASP A 73 41.51 -26.11 -14.87
C ASP A 73 41.27 -25.63 -16.30
N ARG A 74 41.63 -24.37 -16.60
CA ARG A 74 41.43 -23.80 -17.94
C ARG A 74 42.21 -24.53 -19.05
N ASN A 75 43.28 -25.25 -18.71
CA ASN A 75 44.13 -25.95 -19.67
C ASN A 75 43.72 -27.41 -19.89
N ASP A 76 42.84 -27.96 -19.03
CA ASP A 76 42.34 -29.33 -19.15
C ASP A 76 40.83 -29.36 -19.33
N LYS A 77 40.37 -29.51 -20.59
CA LYS A 77 38.96 -29.63 -20.94
C LYS A 77 38.22 -30.78 -20.25
N SER A 78 38.92 -31.82 -19.79
CA SER A 78 38.28 -32.93 -19.06
C SER A 78 37.73 -32.50 -17.69
N THR A 79 38.24 -31.38 -17.16
CA THR A 79 37.79 -30.77 -15.90
C THR A 79 36.61 -29.81 -16.07
N TRP A 80 36.21 -29.49 -17.30
CA TRP A 80 35.15 -28.53 -17.58
C TRP A 80 33.78 -29.19 -17.39
N LYS A 81 33.41 -29.38 -16.12
CA LYS A 81 32.16 -30.02 -15.72
C LYS A 81 31.38 -29.09 -14.81
N LYS A 82 30.05 -29.21 -14.83
CA LYS A 82 29.17 -28.38 -14.00
C LYS A 82 29.47 -28.49 -12.50
N GLU A 83 29.88 -29.67 -12.05
CA GLU A 83 30.30 -29.96 -10.67
C GLU A 83 31.61 -29.27 -10.25
N ASN A 84 32.46 -28.89 -11.22
CA ASN A 84 33.74 -28.23 -10.98
C ASN A 84 33.62 -26.69 -11.04
N LEU A 85 32.41 -26.15 -11.16
CA LEU A 85 32.15 -24.72 -11.30
C LEU A 85 31.30 -24.20 -10.14
N PRO A 86 31.54 -22.97 -9.67
CA PRO A 86 30.66 -22.34 -8.71
C PRO A 86 29.29 -22.09 -9.33
N GLN A 87 28.27 -21.92 -8.47
CA GLN A 87 26.92 -21.61 -8.92
C GLN A 87 26.91 -20.39 -9.84
N SER A 88 26.15 -20.46 -10.92
CA SER A 88 25.94 -19.33 -11.82
C SER A 88 24.50 -19.28 -12.30
N TRP A 89 24.07 -18.09 -12.66
CA TRP A 89 22.80 -17.89 -13.33
C TRP A 89 22.94 -18.19 -14.82
N LYS A 90 22.01 -18.99 -15.36
CA LYS A 90 21.96 -19.40 -16.78
C LYS A 90 23.32 -19.83 -17.34
N GLY A 91 24.06 -20.63 -16.57
CA GLY A 91 25.24 -21.35 -17.07
C GLY A 91 26.52 -20.55 -17.25
N GLY A 92 26.60 -19.32 -16.73
CA GLY A 92 27.86 -18.56 -16.76
C GLY A 92 27.78 -17.11 -16.30
N MET A 93 26.61 -16.58 -15.91
CA MET A 93 26.52 -15.25 -15.30
C MET A 93 26.71 -15.34 -13.78
N TYR A 94 27.74 -14.67 -13.27
CA TYR A 94 28.13 -14.72 -11.87
C TYR A 94 27.62 -13.48 -11.11
N LEU A 95 26.38 -13.54 -10.65
CA LEU A 95 25.68 -12.44 -9.96
C LEU A 95 26.09 -12.27 -8.49
N HIS A 96 26.85 -13.24 -7.97
CA HIS A 96 27.26 -13.38 -6.57
C HIS A 96 28.79 -13.34 -6.42
N PHE A 97 29.34 -13.74 -5.26
CA PHE A 97 30.79 -13.87 -5.02
C PHE A 97 31.57 -12.56 -5.15
N SER A 98 30.90 -11.42 -4.95
CA SER A 98 31.45 -10.09 -5.22
C SER A 98 32.00 -9.91 -6.64
N ALA A 99 31.57 -10.74 -7.61
CA ALA A 99 32.21 -10.85 -8.92
C ALA A 99 32.22 -9.52 -9.71
N ALA A 100 31.15 -8.73 -9.61
CA ALA A 100 31.07 -7.42 -10.29
C ALA A 100 32.00 -6.35 -9.68
N HIS A 101 32.60 -6.64 -8.53
CA HIS A 101 33.52 -5.75 -7.82
C HIS A 101 34.96 -6.25 -7.79
N GLU A 102 35.28 -7.35 -8.48
CA GLU A 102 36.66 -7.77 -8.67
C GLU A 102 37.48 -6.69 -9.37
N LYS A 103 38.78 -6.62 -9.03
CA LYS A 103 39.68 -5.60 -9.57
C LYS A 103 39.65 -5.52 -11.10
N TYR A 104 39.72 -6.65 -11.79
CA TYR A 104 39.74 -6.70 -13.26
C TYR A 104 38.47 -6.12 -13.88
N VAL A 105 37.32 -6.30 -13.23
CA VAL A 105 36.02 -5.77 -13.69
C VAL A 105 36.00 -4.26 -13.58
N TRP A 106 36.50 -3.73 -12.46
CA TRP A 106 36.64 -2.29 -12.26
C TRP A 106 37.67 -1.66 -13.18
N ASP A 107 38.78 -2.35 -13.43
CA ASP A 107 39.79 -1.89 -14.37
C ASP A 107 39.18 -1.75 -15.77
N VAL A 108 38.45 -2.77 -16.27
CA VAL A 108 37.72 -2.72 -17.56
C VAL A 108 36.73 -1.55 -17.59
N ARG A 109 35.94 -1.34 -16.53
CA ARG A 109 34.98 -0.22 -16.45
C ARG A 109 35.65 1.15 -16.38
N CYS A 110 36.92 1.23 -16.00
CA CYS A 110 37.68 2.47 -15.95
C CYS A 110 38.46 2.76 -17.24
N GLU A 111 38.45 1.85 -18.22
CA GLU A 111 39.19 2.01 -19.47
C GLU A 111 38.63 3.19 -20.29
N PRO A 112 39.47 4.15 -20.71
CA PRO A 112 39.01 5.31 -21.47
C PRO A 112 38.30 4.94 -22.77
N GLY A 113 38.75 3.88 -23.44
CA GLY A 113 38.14 3.38 -24.67
C GLY A 113 36.72 2.82 -24.47
N VAL A 114 36.42 2.29 -23.27
CA VAL A 114 35.09 1.78 -22.92
C VAL A 114 34.14 2.93 -22.59
N ILE A 115 34.63 3.95 -21.88
CA ILE A 115 33.83 5.10 -21.42
C ILE A 115 33.51 6.05 -22.59
N ALA A 116 34.48 6.31 -23.47
CA ALA A 116 34.36 7.35 -24.49
C ALA A 116 33.14 7.19 -25.42
N PRO A 117 32.75 5.98 -25.88
CA PRO A 117 31.51 5.78 -26.62
C PRO A 117 30.26 6.23 -25.86
N PHE A 118 30.13 5.90 -24.57
CA PHE A 118 28.99 6.37 -23.76
C PHE A 118 29.00 7.87 -23.54
N ALA A 119 30.17 8.45 -23.26
CA ALA A 119 30.28 9.90 -23.07
C ALA A 119 29.88 10.65 -24.36
N LYS A 120 30.27 10.12 -25.52
CA LYS A 120 29.92 10.65 -26.83
C LYS A 120 28.43 10.47 -27.18
N LEU A 121 27.82 9.37 -26.73
CA LEU A 121 26.39 9.11 -26.93
C LEU A 121 25.53 10.03 -26.07
N TRP A 122 25.92 10.25 -24.81
CA TRP A 122 25.18 11.09 -23.87
C TRP A 122 25.55 12.58 -23.92
N GLY A 123 26.69 12.93 -24.53
CA GLY A 123 27.19 14.30 -24.59
C GLY A 123 27.76 14.81 -23.26
N THR A 124 28.21 13.92 -22.37
CA THR A 124 28.82 14.29 -21.08
C THR A 124 29.83 13.25 -20.60
N ASP A 125 30.91 13.72 -19.96
CA ASP A 125 31.93 12.86 -19.33
C ASP A 125 31.58 12.48 -17.86
N GLU A 126 30.54 13.13 -17.32
CA GLU A 126 30.00 12.88 -15.98
C GLU A 126 29.05 11.68 -16.01
N LEU A 127 29.64 10.48 -15.97
CA LEU A 127 28.92 9.22 -16.05
C LEU A 127 28.99 8.43 -14.74
N VAL A 128 27.98 7.57 -14.54
CA VAL A 128 27.92 6.54 -13.51
C VAL A 128 27.70 5.18 -14.17
N VAL A 129 28.29 4.12 -13.62
CA VAL A 129 28.30 2.77 -14.23
C VAL A 129 27.50 1.75 -13.42
N SER A 130 26.81 0.80 -14.06
CA SER A 130 26.10 -0.29 -13.38
C SER A 130 27.06 -1.32 -12.76
N PHE A 131 26.59 -2.06 -11.74
CA PHE A 131 27.31 -3.15 -11.07
C PHE A 131 26.73 -4.52 -11.45
N ASP A 132 26.47 -4.74 -12.74
CA ASP A 132 25.67 -5.88 -13.23
C ASP A 132 26.22 -7.24 -12.81
N THR A 133 27.21 -7.73 -13.56
CA THR A 133 27.84 -9.03 -13.37
C THR A 133 28.98 -9.19 -14.38
N VAL A 134 29.61 -10.35 -14.35
CA VAL A 134 30.49 -10.88 -15.39
C VAL A 134 29.88 -12.16 -15.95
N ASN A 135 30.19 -12.47 -17.20
CA ASN A 135 29.79 -13.75 -17.78
C ASN A 135 31.03 -14.53 -18.23
N ILE A 136 31.19 -15.73 -17.67
CA ILE A 136 32.17 -16.73 -18.09
C ILE A 136 31.38 -18.01 -18.39
N THR A 137 31.00 -18.19 -19.65
CA THR A 137 30.21 -19.34 -20.09
C THR A 137 31.12 -20.32 -20.81
N LEU A 138 31.22 -21.54 -20.29
CA LEU A 138 31.92 -22.64 -20.95
C LEU A 138 31.08 -23.25 -22.09
N PRO A 139 31.71 -23.88 -23.08
CA PRO A 139 31.02 -24.54 -24.19
C PRO A 139 30.02 -25.61 -23.73
N GLN A 140 28.80 -25.55 -24.26
CA GLN A 140 27.74 -26.53 -23.98
C GLN A 140 28.10 -27.94 -24.49
N SER A 141 28.94 -28.02 -25.54
CA SER A 141 29.52 -29.26 -26.04
C SER A 141 30.33 -30.03 -24.98
N ILE A 142 30.84 -29.33 -23.96
CA ILE A 142 31.73 -29.88 -22.94
C ILE A 142 31.00 -30.02 -21.59
N VAL A 143 30.36 -28.95 -21.11
CA VAL A 143 29.73 -28.94 -19.77
C VAL A 143 28.39 -29.68 -19.71
N GLY A 144 27.77 -29.94 -20.87
CA GLY A 144 26.43 -30.51 -20.98
C GLY A 144 25.34 -29.45 -21.16
N THR A 145 24.08 -29.87 -21.24
CA THR A 145 22.96 -28.98 -21.58
C THR A 145 22.67 -27.93 -20.52
N TYR A 146 22.89 -26.66 -20.86
CA TYR A 146 22.33 -25.51 -20.16
C TYR A 146 20.87 -25.29 -20.57
N ASP A 147 20.09 -24.61 -19.71
CA ASP A 147 18.76 -24.11 -20.04
C ASP A 147 18.88 -23.01 -21.11
N SER A 148 18.80 -23.45 -22.37
CA SER A 148 19.23 -22.73 -23.59
C SER A 148 18.06 -22.28 -24.46
N GLN A 149 16.84 -22.31 -23.93
CA GLN A 149 15.67 -21.86 -24.67
C GLN A 149 15.78 -20.35 -24.97
N PRO A 150 15.49 -19.91 -26.22
CA PRO A 150 15.35 -18.50 -26.52
C PRO A 150 14.34 -17.84 -25.58
N TRP A 151 14.69 -16.64 -25.14
CA TRP A 151 13.92 -15.83 -24.19
C TRP A 151 13.95 -14.37 -24.66
N PRO A 152 13.32 -14.05 -25.80
CA PRO A 152 13.36 -12.71 -26.35
C PRO A 152 12.74 -11.73 -25.35
N HIS A 153 13.47 -10.67 -25.02
CA HIS A 153 13.01 -9.63 -24.09
C HIS A 153 13.62 -8.27 -24.42
N CYS A 154 13.08 -7.22 -23.81
CA CYS A 154 13.75 -5.93 -23.68
C CYS A 154 13.80 -5.53 -22.21
N ASP A 155 14.74 -4.65 -21.87
CA ASP A 155 14.99 -4.23 -20.49
C ASP A 155 14.64 -2.75 -20.24
N GLN A 156 13.61 -2.29 -20.93
CA GLN A 156 12.95 -1.03 -20.65
C GLN A 156 11.45 -1.23 -20.51
N ALA A 157 10.90 -0.74 -19.39
CA ALA A 157 9.48 -0.70 -19.16
C ALA A 157 8.73 0.12 -20.23
N PRO A 158 7.55 -0.30 -20.71
CA PRO A 158 6.78 0.42 -21.73
C PRO A 158 6.32 1.83 -21.30
N GLU A 159 6.29 2.12 -19.99
CA GLU A 159 5.98 3.44 -19.45
C GLU A 159 7.17 4.41 -19.53
N ARG A 160 8.40 3.90 -19.69
CA ARG A 160 9.57 4.74 -19.94
C ARG A 160 9.64 5.04 -21.44
N LYS A 161 9.10 6.19 -21.82
CA LYS A 161 9.06 6.63 -23.22
C LYS A 161 10.41 7.20 -23.66
N GLY A 162 10.82 6.89 -24.89
CA GLY A 162 12.10 7.33 -25.46
C GLY A 162 13.33 6.57 -24.93
N LEU A 163 14.52 6.99 -25.37
CA LEU A 163 15.79 6.39 -24.96
C LEU A 163 16.18 6.90 -23.55
N VAL A 164 16.19 6.00 -22.57
CA VAL A 164 16.53 6.34 -21.17
C VAL A 164 17.64 5.47 -20.57
N CYS A 165 18.08 4.41 -21.25
CA CYS A 165 19.24 3.61 -20.87
C CYS A 165 19.84 2.92 -22.10
N VAL A 166 21.16 2.80 -22.12
CA VAL A 166 21.93 2.14 -23.18
C VAL A 166 22.82 1.13 -22.51
N GLN A 167 22.56 -0.14 -22.76
CA GLN A 167 23.34 -1.22 -22.20
C GLN A 167 24.64 -1.42 -22.97
N GLY A 168 25.66 -1.91 -22.27
CA GLY A 168 26.89 -2.30 -22.92
C GLY A 168 27.57 -3.50 -22.29
N LEU A 169 28.32 -4.21 -23.13
CA LEU A 169 29.21 -5.28 -22.71
C LEU A 169 30.54 -5.17 -23.45
N VAL A 170 31.63 -5.34 -22.71
CA VAL A 170 32.99 -5.44 -23.24
C VAL A 170 33.29 -6.90 -23.49
N ASN A 171 33.63 -7.22 -24.74
CA ASN A 171 33.89 -8.56 -25.17
C ASN A 171 35.35 -8.94 -24.92
N LEU A 172 35.63 -9.95 -24.08
CA LEU A 172 37.01 -10.36 -23.76
C LEU A 172 37.42 -11.65 -24.49
N SER A 173 36.45 -12.40 -25.02
CA SER A 173 36.66 -13.60 -25.83
C SER A 173 36.21 -13.39 -27.28
N ASN A 174 36.54 -14.31 -28.17
CA ASN A 174 35.96 -14.28 -29.52
C ASN A 174 34.44 -14.53 -29.45
N ALA A 175 33.67 -13.83 -30.27
CA ALA A 175 32.23 -14.02 -30.43
C ALA A 175 31.88 -14.05 -31.92
N GLY A 176 32.22 -15.15 -32.60
CA GLY A 176 31.85 -15.41 -33.99
C GLY A 176 30.38 -15.82 -34.19
N PRO A 177 30.03 -16.24 -35.42
CA PRO A 177 28.67 -16.70 -35.78
C PRO A 177 28.22 -17.95 -35.01
N ASP A 178 29.15 -18.88 -34.78
CA ASP A 178 28.89 -20.16 -34.10
C ASP A 178 29.23 -20.14 -32.59
N ASP A 179 29.85 -19.05 -32.13
CA ASP A 179 30.24 -18.84 -30.74
C ASP A 179 29.08 -18.27 -29.91
N GLY A 180 29.12 -18.47 -28.59
CA GLY A 180 28.14 -17.89 -27.68
C GLY A 180 28.17 -16.36 -27.74
N GLY A 181 27.01 -15.71 -27.57
CA GLY A 181 26.97 -14.24 -27.63
C GLY A 181 25.57 -13.65 -27.53
N LEU A 182 25.44 -12.40 -27.99
CA LEU A 182 24.20 -11.64 -27.97
C LEU A 182 23.45 -11.79 -29.29
N ILE A 183 22.17 -12.17 -29.21
CA ILE A 183 21.20 -12.04 -30.31
C ILE A 183 20.43 -10.73 -30.11
N VAL A 184 20.21 -10.00 -31.20
CA VAL A 184 19.40 -8.79 -31.23
C VAL A 184 18.42 -8.84 -32.40
N MET A 185 17.23 -8.26 -32.23
CA MET A 185 16.25 -8.05 -33.31
C MET A 185 16.51 -6.69 -33.97
N LYS A 186 17.46 -6.62 -34.90
CA LYS A 186 17.89 -5.39 -35.57
C LYS A 186 16.71 -4.54 -36.04
N GLY A 187 16.68 -3.27 -35.62
CA GLY A 187 15.62 -2.32 -35.93
C GLY A 187 14.42 -2.33 -34.97
N SER A 188 14.42 -3.16 -33.92
CA SER A 188 13.30 -3.23 -32.96
C SER A 188 13.22 -2.01 -32.04
N ALA A 189 14.34 -1.42 -31.61
CA ALA A 189 14.33 -0.28 -30.69
C ALA A 189 13.57 0.97 -31.22
N PRO A 190 13.71 1.39 -32.50
CA PRO A 190 12.89 2.47 -33.07
C PRO A 190 11.38 2.21 -33.06
N LEU A 191 10.96 0.94 -33.11
CA LEU A 191 9.55 0.53 -33.15
C LEU A 191 8.95 0.27 -31.76
N PHE A 192 9.75 0.38 -30.70
CA PHE A 192 9.33 0.06 -29.33
C PHE A 192 8.06 0.81 -28.89
N ASP A 193 8.03 2.13 -29.08
CA ASP A 193 6.88 2.93 -28.65
C ASP A 193 5.62 2.61 -29.47
N GLN A 194 5.77 2.38 -30.78
CA GLN A 194 4.69 1.96 -31.66
C GLN A 194 4.14 0.59 -31.27
N PHE A 195 5.02 -0.38 -31.00
CA PHE A 195 4.63 -1.74 -30.62
C PHE A 195 3.72 -1.74 -29.38
N PHE A 196 4.07 -0.99 -28.34
CA PHE A 196 3.27 -0.92 -27.10
C PHE A 196 2.03 -0.02 -27.20
N GLU A 197 1.96 0.86 -28.19
CA GLU A 197 0.74 1.59 -28.52
C GLU A 197 -0.29 0.68 -29.21
N GLU A 198 0.17 -0.19 -30.13
CA GLU A 198 -0.67 -1.18 -30.82
C GLU A 198 -1.02 -2.38 -29.92
N ASN A 199 -0.10 -2.77 -29.02
CA ASN A 199 -0.23 -3.93 -28.13
C ASN A 199 -0.12 -3.50 -26.65
N PRO A 200 -1.12 -2.80 -26.11
CA PRO A 200 -1.07 -2.30 -24.73
C PRO A 200 -1.09 -3.45 -23.72
N VAL A 201 -0.19 -3.40 -22.74
CA VAL A 201 -0.10 -4.40 -21.67
C VAL A 201 -1.27 -4.22 -20.70
N THR A 202 -2.33 -5.02 -20.83
CA THR A 202 -3.50 -4.98 -19.94
C THR A 202 -3.48 -6.09 -18.89
N GLY A 203 -3.44 -5.74 -17.59
CA GLY A 203 -3.57 -6.67 -16.47
C GLY A 203 -2.28 -6.88 -15.66
N PRO A 204 -2.36 -7.60 -14.52
CA PRO A 204 -1.19 -7.90 -13.70
C PRO A 204 -0.26 -8.87 -14.45
N THR A 205 0.95 -8.41 -14.74
CA THR A 205 1.99 -9.20 -15.41
C THR A 205 2.83 -9.94 -14.36
N PRO A 206 2.82 -11.28 -14.29
CA PRO A 206 3.48 -12.05 -13.24
C PRO A 206 4.99 -11.81 -13.12
N TRP A 207 5.65 -11.48 -14.24
CA TRP A 207 7.08 -11.16 -14.28
C TRP A 207 7.41 -9.76 -13.74
N ARG A 208 6.42 -8.87 -13.64
CA ARG A 208 6.64 -7.45 -13.37
C ARG A 208 6.68 -7.13 -11.88
N THR A 209 7.68 -7.71 -11.23
CA THR A 209 8.07 -7.42 -9.85
C THR A 209 8.92 -6.15 -9.78
N ALA A 210 9.15 -5.60 -8.57
CA ALA A 210 10.01 -4.42 -8.42
C ALA A 210 11.43 -4.64 -8.98
N LYS A 211 11.99 -5.86 -8.82
CA LYS A 211 13.30 -6.27 -9.35
C LYS A 211 13.34 -6.41 -10.87
N HIS A 212 12.22 -6.75 -11.50
CA HIS A 212 12.10 -6.99 -12.95
C HIS A 212 11.14 -5.98 -13.60
N LYS A 213 11.06 -4.77 -13.05
CA LYS A 213 10.11 -3.74 -13.47
C LYS A 213 10.29 -3.36 -14.94
N ASP A 214 11.55 -3.30 -15.35
CA ASP A 214 11.98 -2.90 -16.69
C ASP A 214 12.12 -4.10 -17.65
N PHE A 215 11.92 -5.33 -17.19
CA PHE A 215 11.95 -6.53 -18.04
C PHE A 215 10.59 -6.77 -18.70
N HIS A 216 10.59 -6.95 -20.03
CA HIS A 216 9.42 -7.37 -20.79
C HIS A 216 9.75 -8.56 -21.72
N PRO A 217 9.18 -9.75 -21.50
CA PRO A 217 9.34 -10.89 -22.39
C PRO A 217 8.43 -10.78 -23.61
N PHE A 218 8.91 -11.23 -24.76
CA PHE A 218 8.16 -11.31 -26.01
C PHE A 218 7.73 -12.74 -26.31
N SER A 219 6.55 -12.88 -26.93
CA SER A 219 6.05 -14.14 -27.48
C SER A 219 6.44 -14.30 -28.95
N ASP A 220 6.33 -15.52 -29.50
CA ASP A 220 6.61 -15.76 -30.93
C ASP A 220 5.77 -14.89 -31.86
N LYS A 221 4.54 -14.54 -31.46
CA LYS A 221 3.66 -13.62 -32.22
C LYS A 221 4.22 -12.20 -32.27
N ASP A 222 4.84 -11.75 -31.19
CA ASP A 222 5.44 -10.42 -31.14
C ASP A 222 6.68 -10.39 -32.04
N LEU A 223 7.45 -11.48 -32.08
CA LEU A 223 8.58 -11.62 -33.00
C LEU A 223 8.11 -11.52 -34.46
N ASP A 224 6.98 -12.17 -34.80
CA ASP A 224 6.40 -12.09 -36.14
C ASP A 224 5.98 -10.66 -36.49
N TRP A 225 5.39 -9.91 -35.54
CA TRP A 225 5.07 -8.49 -35.74
C TRP A 225 6.31 -7.68 -36.09
N TYR A 226 7.43 -7.86 -35.37
CA TYR A 226 8.68 -7.15 -35.69
C TYR A 226 9.25 -7.57 -37.05
N ARG A 227 9.15 -8.84 -37.45
CA ARG A 227 9.56 -9.31 -38.79
C ARG A 227 8.74 -8.65 -39.90
N GLU A 228 7.43 -8.54 -39.71
CA GLU A 228 6.52 -7.86 -40.65
C GLU A 228 6.86 -6.36 -40.80
N HIS A 229 7.45 -5.75 -39.77
CA HIS A 229 7.94 -4.37 -39.78
C HIS A 229 9.41 -4.24 -40.22
N GLY A 230 9.98 -5.29 -40.83
CA GLY A 230 11.31 -5.26 -41.44
C GLY A 230 12.47 -5.45 -40.47
N CYS A 231 12.22 -5.88 -39.23
CA CYS A 231 13.28 -6.24 -38.29
C CYS A 231 13.82 -7.65 -38.54
N GLU A 232 15.12 -7.83 -38.27
CA GLU A 232 15.83 -9.09 -38.52
C GLU A 232 16.55 -9.57 -37.26
N LEU A 233 16.50 -10.87 -36.97
CA LEU A 233 17.29 -11.47 -35.89
C LEU A 233 18.73 -11.67 -36.32
N ILE A 234 19.66 -11.08 -35.56
CA ILE A 234 21.09 -11.12 -35.86
C ILE A 234 21.88 -11.58 -34.65
N LYS A 235 22.83 -12.50 -34.89
CA LYS A 235 23.91 -12.81 -33.94
C LYS A 235 24.98 -11.74 -34.03
N VAL A 236 25.11 -10.94 -32.96
CA VAL A 236 26.13 -9.91 -32.89
C VAL A 236 27.50 -10.58 -32.78
N CYS A 237 28.36 -10.28 -33.77
CA CYS A 237 29.72 -10.79 -33.83
C CYS A 237 30.72 -9.73 -33.36
N ALA A 238 31.63 -10.11 -32.47
CA ALA A 238 32.60 -9.22 -31.87
C ALA A 238 33.93 -9.94 -31.61
N GLU A 239 35.02 -9.18 -31.71
CA GLU A 239 36.38 -9.63 -31.40
C GLU A 239 36.71 -9.35 -29.92
N PRO A 240 37.76 -9.97 -29.36
CA PRO A 240 38.31 -9.57 -28.07
C PRO A 240 38.73 -8.09 -28.10
N GLY A 241 38.22 -7.31 -27.14
CA GLY A 241 38.46 -5.88 -26.99
C GLY A 241 37.43 -4.97 -27.68
N ASP A 242 36.38 -5.53 -28.26
CA ASP A 242 35.25 -4.75 -28.80
C ASP A 242 34.21 -4.44 -27.71
N LEU A 243 33.49 -3.32 -27.88
CA LEU A 243 32.33 -2.93 -27.06
C LEU A 243 31.06 -3.08 -27.89
N ILE A 244 30.10 -3.83 -27.37
CA ILE A 244 28.75 -3.91 -27.94
C ILE A 244 27.85 -3.00 -27.12
N LEU A 245 27.16 -2.06 -27.79
CA LEU A 245 26.16 -1.18 -27.20
C LEU A 245 24.79 -1.47 -27.80
N TRP A 246 23.74 -1.47 -26.97
CA TRP A 246 22.36 -1.56 -27.45
C TRP A 246 21.41 -0.73 -26.59
N ASP A 247 20.36 -0.23 -27.23
CA ASP A 247 19.27 0.47 -26.57
C ASP A 247 18.53 -0.49 -25.63
N SER A 248 18.18 -0.09 -24.40
CA SER A 248 17.42 -0.98 -23.50
C SER A 248 16.04 -1.38 -24.05
N ARG A 249 15.52 -0.66 -25.04
CA ARG A 249 14.30 -0.99 -25.81
C ARG A 249 14.52 -2.06 -26.87
N GLN A 250 15.77 -2.33 -27.22
CA GLN A 250 16.13 -3.33 -28.23
C GLN A 250 15.73 -4.72 -27.74
N MET A 251 15.00 -5.47 -28.54
CA MET A 251 14.73 -6.87 -28.24
C MET A 251 16.00 -7.70 -28.42
N HIS A 252 16.37 -8.46 -27.39
CA HIS A 252 17.63 -9.20 -27.37
C HIS A 252 17.58 -10.43 -26.44
N TRP A 253 18.61 -11.27 -26.55
CA TRP A 253 18.91 -12.32 -25.59
C TRP A 253 20.32 -12.92 -25.74
N ALA A 254 20.82 -13.60 -24.71
CA ALA A 254 22.03 -14.41 -24.79
C ALA A 254 21.78 -15.78 -25.44
N GLN A 255 22.67 -16.20 -26.34
CA GLN A 255 22.67 -17.52 -26.97
C GLN A 255 23.98 -18.27 -26.64
N PHE A 256 23.86 -19.58 -26.39
CA PHE A 256 25.00 -20.49 -26.25
C PHE A 256 25.51 -20.89 -27.63
N GLY A 257 26.84 -20.93 -27.78
CA GLY A 257 27.48 -21.34 -29.03
C GLY A 257 27.56 -22.86 -29.17
N SER A 258 27.76 -23.30 -30.41
CA SER A 258 28.15 -24.68 -30.73
C SER A 258 29.67 -24.87 -30.76
N SER A 259 30.42 -23.77 -30.76
CA SER A 259 31.88 -23.72 -30.70
C SER A 259 32.45 -24.18 -29.34
N ASP A 260 33.75 -24.45 -29.33
CA ASP A 260 34.54 -24.70 -28.11
C ASP A 260 35.11 -23.42 -27.44
N VAL A 261 34.63 -22.23 -27.83
CA VAL A 261 35.11 -20.95 -27.26
C VAL A 261 34.47 -20.69 -25.89
N VAL A 262 35.31 -20.39 -24.90
CA VAL A 262 34.86 -19.88 -23.60
C VAL A 262 34.44 -18.43 -23.75
N ARG A 263 33.15 -18.16 -23.58
CA ARG A 263 32.62 -16.79 -23.66
C ARG A 263 32.98 -16.04 -22.38
N THR A 264 33.70 -14.93 -22.51
CA THR A 264 34.09 -14.08 -21.38
C THR A 264 33.74 -12.64 -21.70
N ILE A 265 32.87 -12.02 -20.91
CA ILE A 265 32.45 -10.62 -21.08
C ILE A 265 32.29 -9.92 -19.72
N VAL A 266 32.46 -8.59 -19.76
CA VAL A 266 32.17 -7.69 -18.63
C VAL A 266 31.03 -6.75 -19.02
N TYR A 267 29.96 -6.74 -18.24
CA TYR A 267 28.86 -5.80 -18.44
C TYR A 267 29.25 -4.41 -17.88
N ALA A 268 29.01 -3.39 -18.71
CA ALA A 268 29.39 -2.01 -18.44
C ALA A 268 28.37 -1.07 -19.08
N THR A 269 27.32 -0.74 -18.32
CA THR A 269 26.28 0.21 -18.74
C THR A 269 26.51 1.55 -18.06
N TYR A 270 26.47 2.65 -18.80
CA TYR A 270 26.70 4.00 -18.26
C TYR A 270 25.55 4.94 -18.59
N THR A 271 25.24 5.82 -17.64
CA THR A 271 24.28 6.93 -17.81
C THR A 271 24.82 8.21 -17.19
N PRO A 272 24.31 9.39 -17.59
CA PRO A 272 24.68 10.65 -16.96
C PRO A 272 24.46 10.63 -15.44
N ALA A 273 25.46 11.10 -14.69
CA ALA A 273 25.39 11.20 -13.23
C ALA A 273 24.26 12.13 -12.77
N ALA A 274 23.91 13.14 -13.58
CA ALA A 274 22.84 14.10 -13.32
C ALA A 274 21.43 13.47 -13.30
N TRP A 275 21.26 12.25 -13.82
CA TRP A 275 19.97 11.55 -13.81
C TRP A 275 19.72 10.78 -12.52
N MET A 276 20.76 10.59 -11.71
CA MET A 276 20.68 9.86 -10.44
C MET A 276 20.08 10.75 -9.36
N SER A 277 19.02 10.26 -8.72
CA SER A 277 18.46 10.90 -7.53
C SER A 277 19.43 10.77 -6.34
N GLU A 278 19.28 11.61 -5.31
CA GLU A 278 20.15 11.49 -4.13
C GLU A 278 19.88 10.18 -3.35
N GLU A 279 18.63 9.72 -3.32
CA GLU A 279 18.26 8.39 -2.78
C GLU A 279 18.97 7.26 -3.53
N ASP A 280 18.93 7.27 -4.86
CA ASP A 280 19.63 6.27 -5.69
C ASP A 280 21.15 6.35 -5.50
N ARG A 281 21.70 7.55 -5.26
CA ARG A 281 23.13 7.74 -4.99
C ARG A 281 23.53 7.10 -3.66
N GLU A 282 22.78 7.32 -2.60
CA GLU A 282 23.03 6.74 -1.28
C GLU A 282 22.93 5.21 -1.33
N LYS A 283 21.89 4.68 -1.99
CA LYS A 283 21.73 3.25 -2.20
C LYS A 283 22.87 2.65 -3.02
N LYS A 284 23.31 3.33 -4.09
CA LYS A 284 24.45 2.87 -4.88
C LYS A 284 25.74 2.84 -4.08
N LYS A 285 25.93 3.82 -3.19
CA LYS A 285 27.06 3.89 -2.28
C LYS A 285 27.04 2.72 -1.28
N GLU A 286 25.89 2.42 -0.70
CA GLU A 286 25.71 1.25 0.17
C GLU A 286 26.09 -0.06 -0.56
N LEU A 287 25.52 -0.28 -1.75
CA LEU A 287 25.82 -1.48 -2.56
C LEU A 287 27.30 -1.55 -2.97
N PHE A 288 27.92 -0.40 -3.27
CA PHE A 288 29.35 -0.33 -3.58
C PHE A 288 30.24 -0.72 -2.39
N GLU A 289 29.92 -0.24 -1.18
CA GLU A 289 30.67 -0.57 0.02
C GLU A 289 30.43 -2.02 0.48
N GLY A 290 29.26 -2.60 0.18
CA GLY A 290 28.92 -4.01 0.40
C GLY A 290 29.37 -4.97 -0.70
N TYR A 291 30.03 -4.49 -1.77
CA TYR A 291 30.43 -5.28 -2.95
C TYR A 291 29.28 -6.03 -3.63
N GLU A 292 28.07 -5.46 -3.57
CA GLU A 292 26.86 -6.07 -4.11
C GLU A 292 26.55 -5.63 -5.55
N THR A 293 25.99 -6.56 -6.32
CA THR A 293 25.59 -6.28 -7.70
C THR A 293 24.39 -5.33 -7.78
N THR A 294 24.19 -4.71 -8.96
CA THR A 294 22.98 -3.95 -9.29
C THR A 294 22.30 -4.55 -10.52
N THR A 295 21.17 -3.99 -10.92
CA THR A 295 20.66 -4.15 -12.29
C THR A 295 21.48 -3.31 -13.28
N HIS A 296 21.25 -3.47 -14.58
CA HIS A 296 21.89 -2.70 -15.67
C HIS A 296 21.63 -1.21 -15.63
N TRP A 297 20.70 -0.74 -14.80
CA TRP A 297 20.42 0.68 -14.64
C TRP A 297 21.43 1.34 -13.70
N PRO A 298 22.28 2.27 -14.17
CA PRO A 298 23.31 2.85 -13.31
C PRO A 298 22.75 3.93 -12.37
N HIS A 299 21.65 4.58 -12.72
CA HIS A 299 21.13 5.77 -12.03
C HIS A 299 19.81 5.55 -11.28
N THR A 300 19.17 4.39 -11.43
CA THR A 300 17.88 4.06 -10.81
C THR A 300 17.68 2.55 -10.82
N ASN A 301 16.55 2.04 -10.28
CA ASN A 301 16.22 0.61 -10.27
C ASN A 301 17.35 -0.27 -9.68
N LEU A 302 18.06 0.26 -8.68
CA LEU A 302 19.20 -0.39 -8.05
C LEU A 302 18.70 -1.51 -7.14
N TYR A 303 18.92 -2.77 -7.54
CA TYR A 303 18.56 -3.96 -6.77
C TYR A 303 19.72 -4.95 -6.76
N THR A 304 19.97 -5.53 -5.61
CA THR A 304 20.95 -6.59 -5.43
C THR A 304 20.41 -7.98 -5.78
N HIS A 305 21.32 -8.89 -6.12
CA HIS A 305 21.03 -10.32 -6.23
C HIS A 305 21.20 -11.06 -4.91
N GLY A 306 21.71 -10.40 -3.86
CA GLY A 306 22.02 -11.01 -2.59
C GLY A 306 23.15 -12.04 -2.70
N LYS A 307 23.25 -12.90 -1.68
CA LYS A 307 24.20 -14.01 -1.64
C LYS A 307 23.68 -15.22 -2.43
N ALA A 308 24.60 -15.99 -3.00
CA ALA A 308 24.41 -17.30 -3.58
C ALA A 308 23.84 -18.23 -2.52
N MET A 309 22.80 -18.97 -2.89
CA MET A 309 22.10 -19.91 -2.03
C MET A 309 22.13 -21.30 -2.65
N VAL A 310 22.47 -22.30 -1.84
CA VAL A 310 22.50 -23.71 -2.21
C VAL A 310 21.53 -24.50 -1.34
N LYS A 311 21.03 -25.62 -1.86
CA LYS A 311 20.16 -26.53 -1.10
C LYS A 311 20.98 -27.64 -0.45
N VAL A 312 20.99 -27.66 0.88
CA VAL A 312 21.58 -28.74 1.69
C VAL A 312 20.46 -29.39 2.48
N ASP A 313 20.28 -30.70 2.30
CA ASP A 313 19.22 -31.50 2.95
C ASP A 313 17.78 -30.94 2.79
N GLY A 314 17.54 -30.15 1.74
CA GLY A 314 16.24 -29.56 1.42
C GLY A 314 16.02 -28.14 1.92
N GLU A 315 16.93 -27.58 2.73
CA GLU A 315 16.92 -26.19 3.18
C GLU A 315 17.84 -25.31 2.33
N GLU A 316 17.45 -24.06 2.07
CA GLU A 316 18.28 -23.08 1.37
C GLU A 316 19.23 -22.40 2.36
N VAL A 317 20.52 -22.67 2.21
CA VAL A 317 21.60 -22.07 2.99
C VAL A 317 22.51 -21.27 2.07
N VAL A 318 23.23 -20.29 2.61
CA VAL A 318 24.23 -19.53 1.85
C VAL A 318 25.28 -20.50 1.32
N ASP A 319 25.66 -20.35 0.04
CA ASP A 319 26.72 -21.15 -0.58
C ASP A 319 28.00 -21.02 0.27
N PRO A 320 28.60 -22.13 0.76
CA PRO A 320 29.85 -22.08 1.51
C PRO A 320 31.00 -21.41 0.75
N LEU A 321 30.89 -21.31 -0.59
CA LEU A 321 31.85 -20.64 -1.46
C LEU A 321 31.59 -19.13 -1.62
N GLU A 322 30.51 -18.60 -1.04
CA GLU A 322 30.15 -17.18 -1.08
C GLU A 322 31.26 -16.32 -0.47
N ARG A 323 31.44 -15.11 -1.03
CA ARG A 323 32.48 -14.15 -0.61
C ARG A 323 31.86 -12.81 -0.24
N ASP A 324 32.20 -12.34 0.95
CA ASP A 324 31.82 -11.00 1.44
C ASP A 324 32.65 -9.87 0.81
N GLU A 325 33.80 -10.21 0.21
CA GLU A 325 34.66 -9.26 -0.48
C GLU A 325 35.29 -9.89 -1.73
N PRO A 326 35.63 -9.08 -2.75
CA PRO A 326 36.30 -9.56 -3.95
C PRO A 326 37.68 -10.15 -3.60
N LEU A 327 38.06 -11.21 -4.32
CA LEU A 327 39.34 -11.90 -4.18
C LEU A 327 40.52 -10.93 -4.36
N THR A 328 40.41 -10.06 -5.36
CA THR A 328 41.34 -8.94 -5.54
C THR A 328 40.56 -7.64 -5.48
N LYS A 329 40.77 -6.86 -4.41
CA LYS A 329 40.07 -5.59 -4.20
C LYS A 329 40.43 -4.57 -5.29
N PRO A 330 39.45 -3.79 -5.77
CA PRO A 330 39.70 -2.76 -6.77
C PRO A 330 40.47 -1.57 -6.17
N VAL A 331 41.30 -0.94 -6.98
CA VAL A 331 42.01 0.29 -6.58
C VAL A 331 41.00 1.44 -6.58
N ARG A 332 40.69 1.99 -5.40
CA ARG A 332 39.77 3.14 -5.22
C ARG A 332 40.34 4.45 -5.79
N SER A 333 40.53 4.50 -7.10
CA SER A 333 40.94 5.71 -7.84
C SER A 333 39.81 6.75 -7.87
N GLU A 334 40.15 8.02 -8.10
CA GLU A 334 39.15 9.08 -8.23
C GLU A 334 38.13 8.77 -9.33
N ARG A 335 38.60 8.23 -10.47
CA ARG A 335 37.72 7.84 -11.59
C ARG A 335 36.77 6.72 -11.20
N LEU A 336 37.25 5.71 -10.48
CA LEU A 336 36.41 4.62 -9.99
C LEU A 336 35.32 5.15 -9.05
N LEU A 337 35.71 5.99 -8.08
CA LEU A 337 34.79 6.57 -7.11
C LEU A 337 33.75 7.49 -7.78
N GLN A 338 34.12 8.20 -8.85
CA GLN A 338 33.18 8.96 -9.67
C GLN A 338 32.17 8.03 -10.36
N LEU A 339 32.64 6.98 -11.04
CA LEU A 339 31.77 6.03 -11.75
C LEU A 339 30.85 5.25 -10.79
N ALA A 340 31.32 4.97 -9.58
CA ALA A 340 30.56 4.38 -8.48
C ALA A 340 29.62 5.38 -7.76
N ALA A 341 29.62 6.65 -8.16
CA ALA A 341 28.82 7.74 -7.59
C ALA A 341 29.16 8.14 -6.13
N ILE A 342 30.39 7.85 -5.65
CA ILE A 342 30.85 8.09 -4.28
C ILE A 342 31.35 9.53 -4.07
N ASN A 343 32.14 10.06 -5.03
CA ASN A 343 32.70 11.40 -4.96
C ASN A 343 32.11 12.25 -6.08
N VAL A 344 31.18 13.15 -5.76
CA VAL A 344 30.80 14.23 -6.68
C VAL A 344 31.27 15.54 -6.08
N ILE A 345 32.23 16.16 -6.77
CA ILE A 345 32.63 17.54 -6.53
C ILE A 345 31.38 18.39 -6.80
N ASN A 346 30.92 19.12 -5.78
CA ASN A 346 29.79 20.04 -5.87
C ASN A 346 30.20 21.26 -6.73
N ILE A 347 30.11 21.13 -8.05
CA ILE A 347 30.33 22.23 -8.99
C ILE A 347 29.02 23.03 -9.15
N ARG A 348 28.47 23.52 -8.03
CA ARG A 348 27.52 24.64 -8.02
C ARG A 348 28.16 25.95 -7.53
N ASP A 349 29.39 25.88 -7.02
CA ASP A 349 30.13 27.03 -6.48
C ASP A 349 31.25 27.58 -7.39
N SER A 350 31.49 27.02 -8.59
CA SER A 350 32.58 27.48 -9.47
C SER A 350 32.17 28.50 -10.55
N VAL A 351 30.88 28.83 -10.68
CA VAL A 351 30.40 29.85 -11.64
C VAL A 351 30.47 31.28 -11.08
N THR A 352 30.78 31.45 -9.78
CA THR A 352 30.89 32.77 -9.12
C THR A 352 32.32 33.20 -8.78
N ALA A 353 33.34 32.41 -9.11
CA ALA A 353 34.72 32.74 -8.75
C ALA A 353 35.73 32.40 -9.86
N THR A 354 35.68 33.10 -11.00
CA THR A 354 36.85 33.26 -11.89
C THR A 354 36.79 34.61 -12.64
N SER A 355 36.75 35.70 -11.88
CA SER A 355 37.45 36.92 -12.27
C SER A 355 38.75 36.98 -11.47
N SER A 356 39.86 36.52 -12.06
CA SER A 356 41.23 37.03 -11.87
C SER A 356 42.27 35.98 -12.25
N ILE A 357 43.01 36.32 -13.30
CA ILE A 357 44.31 35.79 -13.69
C ILE A 357 45.31 35.90 -12.52
N ALA A 358 46.14 34.88 -12.27
CA ALA A 358 47.61 35.00 -12.13
C ALA A 358 48.29 33.87 -11.33
N VAL A 359 49.25 33.23 -12.01
CA VAL A 359 50.63 32.93 -11.56
C VAL A 359 50.91 31.75 -10.61
N VAL A 360 51.59 30.78 -11.23
CA VAL A 360 52.43 29.71 -10.68
C VAL A 360 53.45 30.20 -9.65
N ARG A 361 53.63 29.47 -8.54
CA ARG A 361 54.96 29.29 -7.89
C ARG A 361 55.00 28.10 -6.92
N HIS A 362 56.01 27.25 -7.14
CA HIS A 362 56.53 26.24 -6.21
C HIS A 362 56.95 26.84 -4.86
N ALA A 363 56.72 26.11 -3.76
CA ALA A 363 57.60 26.14 -2.59
C ALA A 363 57.45 24.89 -1.71
N HIS A 364 58.56 24.55 -1.07
CA HIS A 364 58.95 23.33 -0.37
C HIS A 364 58.64 23.34 1.15
N LEU A 365 58.62 22.13 1.74
CA LEU A 365 59.20 21.74 3.05
C LEU A 365 58.57 22.25 4.38
N ARG A 366 57.92 21.35 5.15
CA ARG A 366 58.44 20.60 6.34
C ARG A 366 57.32 20.16 7.33
N PRO A 367 57.51 19.06 8.10
CA PRO A 367 56.49 18.45 8.97
C PRO A 367 56.68 18.74 10.48
N ALA A 368 55.65 18.51 11.29
CA ALA A 368 55.72 18.45 12.76
C ALA A 368 54.50 17.65 13.33
N PRO A 369 54.50 17.16 14.58
CA PRO A 369 54.76 15.74 14.84
C PRO A 369 53.65 15.00 15.62
N THR A 370 53.85 13.68 15.62
CA THR A 370 53.31 12.57 16.42
C THR A 370 52.78 12.87 17.83
N ARG A 371 51.67 12.21 18.19
CA ARG A 371 51.47 11.66 19.54
C ARG A 371 50.77 10.30 19.48
N THR A 372 51.56 9.27 19.79
CA THR A 372 51.18 7.88 20.00
C THR A 372 50.44 7.70 21.33
N ARG A 373 49.45 6.80 21.35
CA ARG A 373 49.08 6.04 22.55
C ARG A 373 48.67 4.63 22.14
N GLN A 374 49.59 3.69 22.33
CA GLN A 374 49.32 2.25 22.31
C GLN A 374 48.61 1.85 23.61
N MET A 375 47.61 0.96 23.51
CA MET A 375 47.32 -0.03 24.54
C MET A 375 47.11 -1.37 23.85
N SER A 376 47.97 -2.32 24.20
CA SER A 376 47.90 -3.75 23.88
C SER A 376 47.20 -4.50 25.02
N ALA A 377 46.39 -5.50 24.71
CA ALA A 377 46.21 -6.68 25.54
C ALA A 377 45.67 -7.86 24.71
N HIS A 378 46.40 -8.98 24.76
CA HIS A 378 46.00 -10.30 24.30
C HIS A 378 44.91 -10.90 25.21
N LEU A 379 44.00 -11.74 24.67
CA LEU A 379 43.90 -13.20 24.91
C LEU A 379 42.51 -13.79 24.55
N ASN A 380 42.59 -14.93 23.86
CA ASN A 380 41.72 -16.12 23.86
C ASN A 380 40.33 -16.18 23.17
N MET A 381 40.23 -17.29 22.41
CA MET A 381 39.06 -17.98 21.87
C MET A 381 37.98 -18.26 22.92
N ASP A 382 36.71 -18.24 22.49
CA ASP A 382 35.79 -19.36 22.69
C ASP A 382 34.54 -19.20 21.79
N ASP A 383 34.15 -20.33 21.18
CA ASP A 383 32.93 -20.53 20.41
C ASP A 383 31.67 -20.13 21.19
N LYS A 384 30.72 -19.46 20.54
CA LYS A 384 29.28 -19.55 20.87
C LYS A 384 28.39 -19.07 19.72
N VAL A 385 27.71 -20.05 19.14
CA VAL A 385 26.49 -19.93 18.33
C VAL A 385 25.46 -19.11 19.10
N ILE A 386 24.84 -18.09 18.47
CA ILE A 386 23.68 -17.38 19.02
C ILE A 386 22.53 -17.47 18.02
N ASP A 387 21.53 -18.21 18.47
CA ASP A 387 20.23 -18.50 17.88
C ASP A 387 19.29 -17.30 18.15
N ALA A 388 18.68 -16.73 17.12
CA ALA A 388 17.80 -15.56 17.23
C ALA A 388 16.33 -16.00 17.20
N THR A 389 15.88 -16.65 18.26
CA THR A 389 14.46 -16.82 18.58
C THR A 389 14.07 -15.87 19.71
N HIS A 390 13.02 -15.06 19.54
CA HIS A 390 12.36 -14.45 20.69
C HIS A 390 10.84 -14.60 20.65
N HIS A 391 10.36 -15.39 21.60
CA HIS A 391 9.13 -15.12 22.31
C HIS A 391 9.33 -15.39 23.80
N GLU A 392 9.03 -14.41 24.65
CA GLU A 392 8.09 -14.56 25.77
C GLU A 392 7.79 -13.22 26.46
N LEU A 393 6.50 -13.02 26.77
CA LEU A 393 5.97 -11.99 27.65
C LEU A 393 6.19 -12.40 29.12
N ALA A 394 6.83 -11.57 29.94
CA ALA A 394 6.59 -11.50 31.38
C ALA A 394 7.07 -10.18 32.01
N VAL A 395 6.23 -9.62 32.87
CA VAL A 395 6.41 -8.38 33.64
C VAL A 395 7.33 -8.62 34.85
N ASP A 396 8.39 -7.82 35.06
CA ASP A 396 8.49 -6.75 36.11
C ASP A 396 9.94 -6.30 36.41
N LYS A 397 10.06 -4.98 36.65
CA LYS A 397 11.10 -4.20 37.38
C LYS A 397 12.60 -4.45 37.13
N SER A 398 13.23 -3.52 36.42
CA SER A 398 13.86 -2.33 37.02
C SER A 398 14.80 -1.63 36.04
N GLN A 399 15.01 -0.33 36.28
CA GLN A 399 15.97 0.58 35.63
C GLN A 399 15.47 1.40 34.44
N LYS A 400 14.98 2.59 34.83
CA LYS A 400 14.85 3.83 34.06
C LYS A 400 16.09 4.09 33.19
N ARG A 401 15.87 4.28 31.88
CA ARG A 401 16.69 5.18 31.05
C ARG A 401 15.77 6.11 30.27
N HIS A 402 16.12 7.40 30.33
CA HIS A 402 15.42 8.56 29.78
C HIS A 402 15.08 8.39 28.29
N CYS A 403 13.79 8.33 27.94
CA CYS A 403 13.34 8.57 26.58
C CYS A 403 13.27 10.09 26.34
N LYS A 404 14.03 10.60 25.36
CA LYS A 404 13.77 11.92 24.77
C LYS A 404 12.33 11.92 24.21
N GLY A 405 11.60 13.01 24.45
CA GLY A 405 10.13 13.06 24.44
C GLY A 405 9.43 12.32 23.30
N SER A 406 8.56 11.37 23.65
CA SER A 406 7.68 10.67 22.72
C SER A 406 6.70 11.64 22.07
N ASN A 407 6.49 11.51 20.76
CA ASN A 407 5.42 12.25 20.07
C ASN A 407 4.05 11.97 20.74
N PRO A 408 3.12 12.94 20.76
CA PRO A 408 1.77 12.70 21.25
C PRO A 408 1.10 11.55 20.46
N THR A 409 0.34 10.69 21.14
CA THR A 409 -0.40 9.57 20.53
C THR A 409 -1.21 10.06 19.34
N GLY A 410 -1.22 9.31 18.24
CA GLY A 410 -1.88 9.72 17.00
C GLY A 410 -1.13 10.75 16.16
N THR A 411 0.14 10.99 16.47
CA THR A 411 1.13 11.56 15.54
C THR A 411 2.09 10.44 15.15
N VAL A 412 2.03 10.02 13.89
CA VAL A 412 2.79 8.85 13.40
C VAL A 412 3.73 9.23 12.27
N LYS A 413 4.89 8.57 12.19
CA LYS A 413 5.79 8.66 11.03
C LYS A 413 5.25 7.78 9.92
N LEU A 414 4.50 8.39 9.00
CA LEU A 414 3.82 7.64 7.93
C LEU A 414 4.70 7.44 6.70
N VAL A 415 5.62 8.39 6.45
CA VAL A 415 6.55 8.33 5.34
C VAL A 415 7.97 8.34 5.88
N GLU A 416 8.78 7.42 5.40
CA GLU A 416 10.20 7.33 5.69
C GLU A 416 10.91 6.98 4.40
N ASP A 417 11.91 7.77 4.02
CA ASP A 417 12.71 7.57 2.80
C ASP A 417 11.85 7.40 1.54
N GLY A 418 10.79 8.21 1.42
CA GLY A 418 9.85 8.15 0.29
C GLY A 418 8.88 6.97 0.31
N GLU A 419 9.02 6.05 1.27
CA GLU A 419 8.18 4.87 1.43
C GLU A 419 7.09 5.05 2.48
N ILE A 420 6.00 4.29 2.35
CA ILE A 420 4.92 4.31 3.34
C ILE A 420 5.24 3.26 4.43
N VAL A 421 5.31 3.72 5.67
CA VAL A 421 5.41 2.88 6.87
C VAL A 421 4.07 2.18 7.10
N LEU A 422 4.12 0.87 7.33
CA LEU A 422 2.96 0.03 7.61
C LEU A 422 2.59 0.16 9.08
N ILE A 423 1.49 0.86 9.35
CA ILE A 423 0.98 1.09 10.70
C ILE A 423 -0.42 0.48 10.80
N PRO A 424 -0.69 -0.40 11.78
CA PRO A 424 0.27 -0.99 12.71
C PRO A 424 1.31 -1.87 12.00
N THR A 425 2.48 -2.06 12.61
CA THR A 425 3.52 -2.94 12.09
C THR A 425 2.99 -4.38 11.98
N PRO A 426 3.06 -5.04 10.81
CA PRO A 426 2.66 -6.43 10.66
C PRO A 426 3.62 -7.36 11.42
N SER A 427 3.08 -8.36 12.12
CA SER A 427 3.85 -9.40 12.80
C SER A 427 4.33 -10.47 11.81
N PRO A 428 5.42 -11.21 12.10
CA PRO A 428 5.83 -12.37 11.28
C PRO A 428 4.87 -13.57 11.38
N ASP A 429 3.90 -13.59 12.32
CA ASP A 429 2.91 -14.66 12.45
C ASP A 429 1.99 -14.72 11.20
N PRO A 430 1.91 -15.87 10.49
CA PRO A 430 0.96 -16.08 9.39
C PRO A 430 -0.52 -15.96 9.78
N ARG A 431 -0.83 -15.94 11.09
CA ARG A 431 -2.19 -15.77 11.62
C ARG A 431 -2.53 -14.30 11.91
N ASP A 432 -1.57 -13.38 11.80
CA ASP A 432 -1.83 -11.95 11.92
C ASP A 432 -2.86 -11.52 10.86
N PRO A 433 -4.00 -10.91 11.26
CA PRO A 433 -5.02 -10.41 10.34
C PRO A 433 -4.54 -9.38 9.32
N LEU A 434 -3.46 -8.65 9.60
CA LEU A 434 -2.84 -7.71 8.65
C LEU A 434 -2.20 -8.44 7.45
N ASN A 435 -1.76 -9.69 7.66
CA ASN A 435 -1.12 -10.52 6.65
C ASN A 435 -2.11 -11.26 5.73
N TYR A 436 -3.43 -11.05 5.91
CA TYR A 436 -4.42 -11.66 5.04
C TYR A 436 -4.21 -11.25 3.56
N PRO A 437 -4.38 -12.18 2.61
CA PRO A 437 -4.32 -11.82 1.21
C PRO A 437 -5.47 -10.87 0.85
N GLN A 438 -5.23 -9.95 -0.09
CA GLN A 438 -6.17 -8.87 -0.41
C GLN A 438 -7.57 -9.37 -0.80
N TRP A 439 -7.67 -10.50 -1.52
CA TRP A 439 -8.96 -11.10 -1.87
C TRP A 439 -9.75 -11.50 -0.62
N GLN A 440 -9.08 -12.02 0.42
CA GLN A 440 -9.73 -12.45 1.66
C GLN A 440 -10.20 -11.23 2.46
N LYS A 441 -9.41 -10.16 2.50
CA LYS A 441 -9.83 -8.89 3.14
C LYS A 441 -11.11 -8.35 2.49
N TRP A 442 -11.18 -8.37 1.16
CA TRP A 442 -12.38 -7.96 0.42
C TRP A 442 -13.60 -8.86 0.67
N VAL A 443 -13.41 -10.19 0.74
CA VAL A 443 -14.49 -11.12 1.09
C VAL A 443 -15.02 -10.82 2.50
N ILE A 444 -14.14 -10.57 3.47
CA ILE A 444 -14.54 -10.18 4.83
C ILE A 444 -15.34 -8.88 4.78
N THR A 445 -14.82 -7.83 4.14
CA THR A 445 -15.51 -6.54 4.00
C THR A 445 -16.89 -6.68 3.35
N PHE A 446 -17.03 -7.54 2.33
CA PHE A 446 -18.31 -7.78 1.67
C PHE A 446 -19.32 -8.50 2.58
N VAL A 447 -18.91 -9.53 3.32
CA VAL A 447 -19.80 -10.24 4.27
C VAL A 447 -20.22 -9.35 5.43
N LEU A 448 -19.29 -8.57 6.00
CA LEU A 448 -19.62 -7.56 7.02
C LEU A 448 -20.59 -6.51 6.45
N GLY A 449 -20.36 -6.07 5.21
CA GLY A 449 -21.25 -5.17 4.48
C GLY A 449 -22.66 -5.73 4.32
N LEU A 450 -22.81 -7.00 3.91
CA LEU A 450 -24.11 -7.65 3.78
C LEU A 450 -24.85 -7.77 5.12
N PHE A 451 -24.13 -8.11 6.20
CA PHE A 451 -24.71 -8.09 7.55
C PHE A 451 -25.21 -6.68 7.91
N SER A 452 -24.41 -5.65 7.59
CA SER A 452 -24.75 -4.25 7.82
C SER A 452 -25.98 -3.79 7.01
N VAL A 453 -26.05 -4.17 5.74
CA VAL A 453 -27.21 -3.93 4.85
C VAL A 453 -28.48 -4.49 5.48
N LEU A 454 -28.46 -5.77 5.88
CA LEU A 454 -29.65 -6.41 6.45
C LEU A 454 -29.99 -5.85 7.82
N GLY A 455 -28.99 -5.61 8.68
CA GLY A 455 -29.18 -5.01 10.00
C GLY A 455 -29.91 -3.66 9.91
N VAL A 456 -29.40 -2.74 9.10
CA VAL A 456 -29.99 -1.40 8.93
C VAL A 456 -31.32 -1.42 8.19
N LEU A 457 -31.46 -2.25 7.16
CA LEU A 457 -32.75 -2.41 6.46
C LEU A 457 -33.84 -2.91 7.41
N MET A 458 -33.53 -3.89 8.26
CA MET A 458 -34.52 -4.47 9.15
C MET A 458 -34.94 -3.54 10.29
N THR A 459 -34.03 -2.69 10.76
CA THR A 459 -34.32 -1.70 11.80
C THR A 459 -34.99 -0.44 11.24
N SER A 460 -34.50 0.12 10.13
CA SER A 460 -34.94 1.42 9.61
C SER A 460 -35.72 1.36 8.28
N GLY A 461 -35.75 0.23 7.60
CA GLY A 461 -36.39 0.06 6.29
C GLY A 461 -37.92 -0.10 6.31
N MET A 462 -38.57 0.02 7.46
CA MET A 462 -40.04 -0.04 7.58
C MET A 462 -40.75 1.26 7.21
N GLY A 463 -40.01 2.37 7.05
CA GLY A 463 -40.55 3.68 6.67
C GLY A 463 -41.55 3.66 5.49
N PRO A 464 -41.27 2.98 4.36
CA PRO A 464 -42.17 2.95 3.20
C PRO A 464 -43.56 2.33 3.45
N PHE A 465 -43.73 1.53 4.50
CA PHE A 465 -45.00 0.83 4.80
C PHE A 465 -45.46 1.00 6.26
N VAL A 466 -44.95 2.01 6.97
CA VAL A 466 -45.35 2.28 8.37
C VAL A 466 -46.86 2.56 8.50
N THR A 467 -47.46 3.22 7.50
CA THR A 467 -48.91 3.51 7.46
C THR A 467 -49.75 2.22 7.38
N LEU A 468 -49.24 1.19 6.70
CA LEU A 468 -49.87 -0.14 6.69
C LEU A 468 -49.84 -0.75 8.10
N MET A 469 -48.75 -0.57 8.86
CA MET A 469 -48.64 -1.08 10.23
C MET A 469 -49.62 -0.36 11.16
N GLN A 470 -49.72 0.97 11.04
CA GLN A 470 -50.69 1.77 11.79
C GLN A 470 -52.12 1.29 11.54
N SER A 471 -52.50 1.05 10.27
CA SER A 471 -53.82 0.51 9.95
C SER A 471 -54.06 -0.91 10.49
N TYR A 472 -53.04 -1.77 10.50
CA TYR A 472 -53.15 -3.15 10.99
C TYR A 472 -53.31 -3.23 12.51
N TYR A 473 -52.75 -2.28 13.26
CA TYR A 473 -52.85 -2.19 14.71
C TYR A 473 -53.86 -1.12 15.16
N ASP A 474 -54.91 -0.88 14.37
CA ASP A 474 -56.03 0.01 14.69
C ASP A 474 -55.60 1.43 15.11
N TYR A 475 -54.56 1.97 14.48
CA TYR A 475 -53.98 3.29 14.76
C TYR A 475 -53.56 3.49 16.22
N ASN A 476 -53.12 2.42 16.88
CA ASN A 476 -52.55 2.53 18.22
C ASN A 476 -51.35 3.51 18.20
N PRO A 477 -51.31 4.53 19.09
CA PRO A 477 -50.20 5.48 19.17
C PRO A 477 -48.83 4.83 19.36
N HIS A 478 -48.78 3.65 19.99
CA HIS A 478 -47.55 2.87 20.18
C HIS A 478 -47.05 2.16 18.92
N THR A 479 -47.73 2.30 17.77
CA THR A 479 -47.23 1.70 16.52
C THR A 479 -45.96 2.40 16.03
N ASP A 480 -45.81 3.69 16.33
CA ASP A 480 -44.61 4.47 15.97
C ASP A 480 -43.37 4.04 16.78
N ASP A 481 -43.58 3.34 17.90
CA ASP A 481 -42.51 2.74 18.70
C ASP A 481 -41.75 1.65 17.92
N LEU A 482 -42.38 1.03 16.91
CA LEU A 482 -41.73 0.07 16.00
C LEU A 482 -40.56 0.69 15.21
N MET A 483 -40.56 2.02 15.03
CA MET A 483 -39.49 2.76 14.34
C MET A 483 -38.53 3.42 15.32
N THR A 484 -39.04 3.79 16.51
CA THR A 484 -38.31 4.62 17.47
C THR A 484 -37.39 3.77 18.36
N TYR A 485 -37.90 2.72 19.02
CA TYR A 485 -37.11 1.88 19.94
C TYR A 485 -35.92 1.14 19.30
N PRO A 486 -35.97 0.66 18.04
CA PRO A 486 -34.82 0.03 17.40
C PRO A 486 -33.51 0.81 17.50
N THR A 487 -33.56 2.14 17.37
CA THR A 487 -32.36 3.00 17.45
C THR A 487 -31.72 2.99 18.85
N LEU A 488 -32.54 2.97 19.90
CA LEU A 488 -32.10 2.83 21.29
C LEU A 488 -31.45 1.47 21.52
N PHE A 489 -32.10 0.39 21.05
CA PHE A 489 -31.59 -0.98 21.21
C PHE A 489 -30.33 -1.24 20.39
N MET A 490 -30.15 -0.61 19.23
CA MET A 490 -28.85 -0.62 18.52
C MET A 490 -27.73 -0.03 19.39
N GLY A 491 -28.01 1.07 20.11
CA GLY A 491 -27.06 1.67 21.04
C GLY A 491 -26.73 0.75 22.22
N ILE A 492 -27.76 0.18 22.86
CA ILE A 492 -27.61 -0.80 23.97
C ILE A 492 -26.82 -2.02 23.51
N GLY A 493 -27.11 -2.53 22.31
CA GLY A 493 -26.42 -3.67 21.71
C GLY A 493 -24.92 -3.44 21.62
N ASN A 494 -24.49 -2.25 21.21
CA ASN A 494 -23.07 -1.88 21.16
C ASN A 494 -22.42 -1.82 22.54
N VAL A 495 -23.11 -1.31 23.55
CA VAL A 495 -22.62 -1.26 24.94
C VAL A 495 -22.38 -2.66 25.49
N ILE A 496 -23.20 -3.65 25.11
CA ILE A 496 -23.07 -5.03 25.59
C ILE A 496 -22.03 -5.81 24.78
N ALA A 497 -22.13 -5.78 23.46
CA ALA A 497 -21.41 -6.68 22.58
C ALA A 497 -19.92 -6.33 22.41
N MET A 498 -19.54 -5.06 22.46
CA MET A 498 -18.13 -4.68 22.27
C MET A 498 -17.24 -5.05 23.46
N PRO A 499 -17.64 -4.85 24.73
CA PRO A 499 -16.93 -5.44 25.87
C PRO A 499 -16.84 -6.96 25.80
N LEU A 500 -17.88 -7.64 25.30
CA LEU A 500 -17.81 -9.08 25.03
C LEU A 500 -16.79 -9.39 23.93
N ALA A 501 -16.75 -8.61 22.85
CA ALA A 501 -15.80 -8.80 21.74
C ALA A 501 -14.35 -8.59 22.20
N MET A 502 -14.16 -7.75 23.22
CA MET A 502 -12.89 -7.60 23.92
C MET A 502 -12.57 -8.84 24.74
N ALA A 503 -13.50 -9.39 25.52
CA ALA A 503 -13.21 -10.56 26.36
C ALA A 503 -13.03 -11.88 25.59
N ILE A 504 -13.86 -12.15 24.58
CA ILE A 504 -13.95 -13.47 23.94
C ILE A 504 -13.55 -13.50 22.45
N GLY A 505 -13.26 -12.36 21.83
CA GLY A 505 -12.93 -12.25 20.40
C GLY A 505 -14.07 -11.68 19.55
N ARG A 506 -13.77 -11.26 18.32
CA ARG A 506 -14.72 -10.56 17.43
C ARG A 506 -15.64 -11.56 16.74
N ARG A 507 -15.11 -12.74 16.38
CA ARG A 507 -15.85 -13.77 15.63
C ARG A 507 -17.03 -14.36 16.42
N PRO A 508 -16.91 -14.77 17.70
CA PRO A 508 -18.05 -15.27 18.48
C PRO A 508 -19.19 -14.26 18.57
N VAL A 509 -18.85 -13.00 18.82
CA VAL A 509 -19.83 -11.92 18.99
C VAL A 509 -20.51 -11.58 17.65
N PHE A 510 -19.75 -11.55 16.56
CA PHE A 510 -20.30 -11.33 15.22
C PHE A 510 -21.27 -12.45 14.81
N LEU A 511 -20.88 -13.72 15.00
CA LEU A 511 -21.72 -14.88 14.69
C LEU A 511 -22.98 -14.93 15.56
N ALA A 512 -22.85 -14.65 16.87
CA ALA A 512 -24.00 -14.56 17.77
C ALA A 512 -24.95 -13.44 17.33
N SER A 513 -24.43 -12.30 16.89
CA SER A 513 -25.23 -11.17 16.40
C SER A 513 -25.96 -11.53 15.09
N ALA A 514 -25.29 -12.16 14.13
CA ALA A 514 -25.92 -12.64 12.90
C ALA A 514 -27.04 -13.67 13.18
N LEU A 515 -26.84 -14.55 14.16
CA LEU A 515 -27.86 -15.50 14.60
C LEU A 515 -29.05 -14.78 15.26
N VAL A 516 -28.80 -13.84 16.18
CA VAL A 516 -29.86 -13.06 16.85
C VAL A 516 -30.64 -12.22 15.85
N LEU A 517 -29.98 -11.62 14.85
CA LEU A 517 -30.65 -10.90 13.76
C LEU A 517 -31.59 -11.83 12.98
N THR A 518 -31.11 -13.03 12.63
CA THR A 518 -31.92 -14.04 11.92
C THR A 518 -33.11 -14.51 12.76
N VAL A 519 -32.88 -14.92 14.02
CA VAL A 519 -33.96 -15.42 14.88
C VAL A 519 -34.96 -14.30 15.24
N GLY A 520 -34.47 -13.09 15.53
CA GLY A 520 -35.32 -11.93 15.83
C GLY A 520 -36.20 -11.52 14.64
N SER A 521 -35.68 -11.66 13.41
CA SER A 521 -36.48 -11.45 12.20
C SER A 521 -37.62 -12.46 12.04
N ILE A 522 -37.36 -13.74 12.32
CA ILE A 522 -38.37 -14.80 12.29
C ILE A 522 -39.42 -14.56 13.37
N TRP A 523 -39.01 -14.12 14.56
CA TRP A 523 -39.93 -13.72 15.62
C TRP A 523 -40.85 -12.58 15.17
N CYS A 524 -40.31 -11.52 14.55
CA CYS A 524 -41.14 -10.43 14.03
C CYS A 524 -42.16 -10.91 13.00
N ALA A 525 -41.75 -11.80 12.08
CA ALA A 525 -42.65 -12.40 11.09
C ALA A 525 -43.81 -13.19 11.74
N ALA A 526 -43.51 -13.92 12.81
CA ALA A 526 -44.46 -14.76 13.55
C ALA A 526 -45.27 -14.01 14.62
N SER A 527 -45.02 -12.71 14.81
CA SER A 527 -45.69 -11.93 15.85
C SER A 527 -47.19 -11.75 15.57
N THR A 528 -48.00 -11.89 16.63
CA THR A 528 -49.47 -11.78 16.59
C THR A 528 -50.01 -10.55 17.32
N SER A 529 -49.21 -9.92 18.19
CA SER A 529 -49.56 -8.71 18.94
C SER A 529 -48.55 -7.59 18.72
N LEU A 530 -48.96 -6.34 18.91
CA LEU A 530 -48.09 -5.17 18.78
C LEU A 530 -46.89 -5.24 19.75
N GLY A 531 -47.14 -5.59 21.02
CA GLY A 531 -46.07 -5.73 22.01
C GLY A 531 -45.06 -6.83 21.67
N SER A 532 -45.51 -7.96 21.11
CA SER A 532 -44.61 -9.03 20.66
C SER A 532 -43.78 -8.60 19.45
N HIS A 533 -44.37 -7.81 18.54
CA HIS A 533 -43.67 -7.26 17.39
C HIS A 533 -42.61 -6.24 17.80
N ILE A 534 -42.94 -5.31 18.71
CA ILE A 534 -41.99 -4.35 19.29
C ILE A 534 -40.83 -5.10 19.95
N ALA A 535 -41.12 -6.05 20.85
CA ALA A 535 -40.09 -6.83 21.53
C ALA A 535 -39.17 -7.61 20.57
N GLY A 536 -39.74 -8.21 19.51
CA GLY A 536 -38.96 -8.89 18.48
C GLY A 536 -38.03 -7.92 17.73
N ARG A 537 -38.50 -6.71 17.43
CA ARG A 537 -37.70 -5.66 16.78
C ARG A 537 -36.62 -5.12 17.70
N ASP A 538 -36.88 -4.99 18.99
CA ASP A 538 -35.87 -4.55 19.95
C ASP A 538 -34.73 -5.58 20.06
N VAL A 539 -35.07 -6.87 20.12
CA VAL A 539 -34.08 -7.96 20.17
C VAL A 539 -33.24 -8.03 18.89
N LEU A 540 -33.85 -7.94 17.70
CA LEU A 540 -33.06 -7.94 16.46
C LEU A 540 -32.20 -6.67 16.33
N SER A 541 -32.64 -5.55 16.90
CA SER A 541 -31.91 -4.28 16.86
C SER A 541 -30.64 -4.30 17.71
N LEU A 542 -30.61 -5.05 18.83
CA LEU A 542 -29.38 -5.29 19.60
C LEU A 542 -28.26 -5.86 18.71
N ALA A 543 -28.61 -6.81 17.84
CA ALA A 543 -27.68 -7.39 16.88
C ALA A 543 -27.33 -6.42 15.75
N ALA A 544 -28.32 -5.71 15.19
CA ALA A 544 -28.11 -4.73 14.13
C ALA A 544 -27.13 -3.63 14.55
N GLY A 545 -27.07 -3.26 15.84
CA GLY A 545 -26.10 -2.30 16.36
C GLY A 545 -24.64 -2.63 16.04
N GLN A 546 -24.30 -3.92 15.94
CA GLN A 546 -22.92 -4.39 15.67
C GLN A 546 -22.42 -4.03 14.27
N SER A 547 -23.33 -3.69 13.36
CA SER A 547 -22.97 -3.18 12.04
C SER A 547 -22.18 -1.86 12.11
N GLU A 548 -22.38 -1.08 13.18
CA GLU A 548 -21.83 0.26 13.32
C GLU A 548 -20.57 0.32 14.19
N ALA A 549 -20.39 -0.62 15.13
CA ALA A 549 -19.22 -0.65 16.01
C ALA A 549 -18.26 -1.80 15.69
N LEU A 550 -18.78 -3.05 15.70
CA LEU A 550 -17.96 -4.25 15.53
C LEU A 550 -17.45 -4.42 14.10
N CYS A 551 -18.27 -4.13 13.09
CA CYS A 551 -17.85 -4.29 11.69
C CYS A 551 -16.73 -3.32 11.31
N PRO A 552 -16.81 -2.00 11.61
CA PRO A 552 -15.69 -1.08 11.42
C PRO A 552 -14.45 -1.50 12.21
N LEU A 553 -14.61 -2.02 13.44
CA LEU A 553 -13.51 -2.55 14.25
C LEU A 553 -12.77 -3.69 13.52
N ILE A 554 -13.48 -4.65 12.94
CA ILE A 554 -12.86 -5.75 12.19
C ILE A 554 -12.13 -5.22 10.94
N ILE A 555 -12.73 -4.26 10.22
CA ILE A 555 -12.15 -3.69 9.00
C ILE A 555 -10.83 -2.97 9.29
N GLN A 556 -10.74 -2.24 10.39
CA GLN A 556 -9.49 -1.56 10.77
C GLN A 556 -8.41 -2.52 11.27
N GLU A 557 -8.77 -3.68 11.84
CA GLU A 557 -7.81 -4.65 12.39
C GLU A 557 -7.10 -5.44 11.27
N ILE A 558 -7.70 -5.47 10.07
CA ILE A 558 -7.16 -6.15 8.90
C ILE A 558 -6.53 -5.20 7.86
N HIS A 559 -6.60 -3.87 8.05
CA HIS A 559 -6.06 -2.87 7.11
C HIS A 559 -5.14 -1.86 7.79
N PHE A 560 -4.17 -1.33 7.04
CA PHE A 560 -3.22 -0.33 7.53
C PHE A 560 -3.83 1.09 7.55
N VAL A 561 -3.28 1.97 8.39
CA VAL A 561 -3.74 3.36 8.60
C VAL A 561 -3.81 4.16 7.28
N HIS A 562 -2.85 3.98 6.38
CA HIS A 562 -2.74 4.73 5.12
C HIS A 562 -3.82 4.40 4.07
N GLU A 563 -4.51 3.27 4.24
CA GLU A 563 -5.63 2.85 3.41
C GLU A 563 -6.95 2.77 4.19
N ARG A 564 -6.94 3.09 5.49
CA ARG A 564 -8.08 2.86 6.38
C ARG A 564 -9.33 3.62 5.95
N SER A 565 -9.22 4.87 5.48
CA SER A 565 -10.38 5.68 5.09
C SER A 565 -11.09 5.08 3.88
N SER A 566 -10.33 4.71 2.84
CA SER A 566 -10.90 4.11 1.63
C SER A 566 -11.59 2.76 1.91
N ARG A 567 -11.05 1.94 2.82
CA ARG A 567 -11.65 0.64 3.17
C ARG A 567 -12.94 0.77 3.98
N LEU A 568 -12.96 1.69 4.94
CA LEU A 568 -14.19 2.03 5.66
C LEU A 568 -15.24 2.67 4.73
N ALA A 569 -14.81 3.52 3.80
CA ALA A 569 -15.70 4.11 2.80
C ALA A 569 -16.35 3.06 1.91
N TRP A 570 -15.61 2.04 1.47
CA TRP A 570 -16.17 0.92 0.71
C TRP A 570 -17.18 0.11 1.52
N PHE A 571 -16.90 -0.17 2.79
CA PHE A 571 -17.85 -0.83 3.67
C PHE A 571 -19.16 -0.03 3.82
N SER A 572 -19.04 1.27 4.10
CA SER A 572 -20.20 2.17 4.16
C SER A 572 -20.92 2.25 2.81
N ALA A 573 -20.21 2.24 1.68
CA ALA A 573 -20.84 2.24 0.37
C ALA A 573 -21.63 0.95 0.09
N ILE A 574 -21.08 -0.22 0.44
CA ILE A 574 -21.79 -1.51 0.34
C ILE A 574 -23.08 -1.47 1.18
N GLN A 575 -22.98 -0.99 2.43
CA GLN A 575 -24.12 -0.80 3.33
C GLN A 575 -25.17 0.13 2.74
N SER A 576 -24.77 1.33 2.30
CA SER A 576 -25.67 2.35 1.75
C SER A 576 -26.35 1.89 0.46
N ILE A 577 -25.59 1.36 -0.49
CA ILE A 577 -26.13 0.90 -1.79
C ILE A 577 -27.09 -0.26 -1.57
N GLY A 578 -26.69 -1.26 -0.77
CA GLY A 578 -27.52 -2.42 -0.48
C GLY A 578 -28.80 -2.03 0.26
N THR A 579 -28.69 -1.19 1.30
CA THR A 579 -29.86 -0.75 2.08
C THR A 579 -30.82 0.06 1.22
N ALA A 580 -30.33 1.00 0.41
CA ALA A 580 -31.16 1.80 -0.48
C ALA A 580 -31.85 0.93 -1.54
N ALA A 581 -31.12 0.02 -2.20
CA ALA A 581 -31.67 -0.89 -3.20
C ALA A 581 -32.76 -1.80 -2.60
N LEU A 582 -32.51 -2.36 -1.41
CA LEU A 582 -33.49 -3.22 -0.74
C LEU A 582 -34.66 -2.43 -0.14
N THR A 583 -34.48 -1.17 0.23
CA THR A 583 -35.58 -0.28 0.65
C THR A 583 -36.49 0.07 -0.53
N ILE A 584 -35.92 0.29 -1.72
CA ILE A 584 -36.71 0.43 -2.96
C ILE A 584 -37.50 -0.86 -3.21
N ALA A 585 -36.84 -2.03 -3.15
CA ALA A 585 -37.47 -3.33 -3.34
C ALA A 585 -38.57 -3.63 -2.29
N THR A 586 -38.40 -3.15 -1.06
CA THR A 586 -39.35 -3.31 0.05
C THR A 586 -40.75 -2.82 -0.30
N SER A 587 -40.86 -1.69 -1.00
CA SER A 587 -42.16 -1.13 -1.39
C SER A 587 -42.94 -2.07 -2.32
N TYR A 588 -42.23 -2.75 -3.23
CA TYR A 588 -42.81 -3.74 -4.15
C TYR A 588 -43.05 -5.10 -3.47
N LEU A 589 -42.17 -5.49 -2.54
CA LEU A 589 -42.28 -6.75 -1.81
C LEU A 589 -43.49 -6.74 -0.86
N VAL A 590 -43.68 -5.66 -0.11
CA VAL A 590 -44.78 -5.54 0.86
C VAL A 590 -46.12 -5.43 0.15
N SER A 591 -46.19 -4.74 -0.99
CA SER A 591 -47.44 -4.62 -1.77
C SER A 591 -47.88 -5.93 -2.41
N SER A 592 -46.94 -6.84 -2.73
CA SER A 592 -47.25 -8.13 -3.39
C SER A 592 -47.42 -9.30 -2.41
N LEU A 593 -46.54 -9.44 -1.41
CA LEU A 593 -46.50 -10.58 -0.49
C LEU A 593 -46.90 -10.25 0.95
N GLY A 594 -47.08 -8.96 1.27
CA GLY A 594 -47.36 -8.48 2.62
C GLY A 594 -46.13 -8.34 3.51
N TRP A 595 -46.30 -7.64 4.64
CA TRP A 595 -45.21 -7.29 5.56
C TRP A 595 -44.63 -8.48 6.34
N ARG A 596 -45.38 -9.57 6.53
CA ARG A 596 -44.85 -10.78 7.19
C ARG A 596 -43.79 -11.47 6.34
N TRP A 597 -44.03 -11.55 5.03
CA TRP A 597 -43.06 -12.09 4.08
C TRP A 597 -41.88 -11.16 3.85
N TRP A 598 -42.02 -9.86 4.09
CA TRP A 598 -40.88 -8.94 4.15
C TRP A 598 -39.85 -9.41 5.18
N TYR A 599 -40.28 -9.70 6.42
CA TYR A 599 -39.41 -10.31 7.43
C TYR A 599 -38.92 -11.71 7.00
N GLY A 600 -39.80 -12.53 6.41
CA GLY A 600 -39.44 -13.87 5.93
C GLY A 600 -38.29 -13.88 4.92
N VAL A 601 -38.36 -13.04 3.89
CA VAL A 601 -37.32 -12.95 2.85
C VAL A 601 -35.99 -12.46 3.43
N PHE A 602 -36.01 -11.42 4.27
CA PHE A 602 -34.78 -10.91 4.87
C PHE A 602 -34.23 -11.83 5.96
N SER A 603 -35.06 -12.66 6.59
CA SER A 603 -34.59 -13.73 7.50
C SER A 603 -33.77 -14.79 6.77
N ILE A 604 -34.21 -15.20 5.57
CA ILE A 604 -33.49 -16.16 4.72
C ILE A 604 -32.15 -15.55 4.28
N ALA A 605 -32.17 -14.30 3.83
CA ALA A 605 -30.95 -13.57 3.47
C ALA A 605 -29.98 -13.46 4.67
N SER A 606 -30.49 -13.16 5.86
CA SER A 606 -29.69 -13.09 7.10
C SER A 606 -29.09 -14.45 7.48
N GLY A 607 -29.86 -15.54 7.31
CA GLY A 607 -29.36 -16.90 7.50
C GLY A 607 -28.22 -17.27 6.53
N LEU A 608 -28.30 -16.83 5.27
CA LEU A 608 -27.20 -17.00 4.30
C LEU A 608 -25.96 -16.20 4.69
N VAL A 609 -26.15 -14.98 5.20
CA VAL A 609 -25.05 -14.17 5.75
C VAL A 609 -24.42 -14.84 6.97
N PHE A 610 -25.21 -15.45 7.86
CA PHE A 610 -24.69 -16.23 9.00
C PHE A 610 -23.81 -17.40 8.54
N ILE A 611 -24.27 -18.18 7.55
CA ILE A 611 -23.49 -19.31 6.98
C ILE A 611 -22.19 -18.80 6.32
N SER A 612 -22.28 -17.69 5.57
CA SER A 612 -21.14 -17.07 4.91
C SER A 612 -20.14 -16.51 5.93
N ALA A 613 -20.63 -15.86 7.00
CA ALA A 613 -19.81 -15.37 8.10
C ALA A 613 -19.08 -16.52 8.81
N PHE A 614 -19.78 -17.62 9.08
CA PHE A 614 -19.21 -18.79 9.74
C PHE A 614 -18.02 -19.37 8.96
N THR A 615 -18.13 -19.41 7.63
CA THR A 615 -17.12 -20.01 6.75
C THR A 615 -16.02 -19.04 6.32
N LEU A 616 -16.34 -17.77 6.05
CA LEU A 616 -15.44 -16.84 5.37
C LEU A 616 -14.86 -15.74 6.27
N VAL A 617 -15.43 -15.47 7.45
CA VAL A 617 -15.01 -14.37 8.34
C VAL A 617 -14.23 -14.91 9.54
N PRO A 618 -12.90 -15.02 9.44
CA PRO A 618 -12.06 -15.47 10.56
C PRO A 618 -11.99 -14.46 11.71
N GLU A 619 -11.41 -14.90 12.83
CA GLU A 619 -11.06 -13.99 13.93
C GLU A 619 -10.08 -12.89 13.48
N SER A 620 -10.32 -11.67 13.96
CA SER A 620 -9.49 -10.48 13.70
C SER A 620 -8.78 -9.95 14.95
N ARG A 621 -9.15 -10.43 16.14
CA ARG A 621 -8.40 -10.13 17.36
C ARG A 621 -6.97 -10.65 17.23
N TYR A 622 -6.01 -9.76 17.45
CA TYR A 622 -4.60 -10.09 17.55
C TYR A 622 -3.93 -9.12 18.52
N ASP A 623 -3.31 -9.65 19.57
CA ASP A 623 -2.70 -8.84 20.63
C ASP A 623 -1.35 -8.31 20.12
N ARG A 624 -1.22 -6.97 20.05
CA ARG A 624 -0.01 -6.29 19.56
C ARG A 624 0.59 -5.41 20.65
N PRO A 625 1.92 -5.28 20.68
CA PRO A 625 2.59 -4.33 21.56
C PRO A 625 2.29 -2.88 21.09
N THR A 626 2.46 -1.91 22.00
CA THR A 626 2.00 -0.52 21.80
C THR A 626 2.85 0.25 20.77
N ASP A 627 4.14 -0.06 20.71
CA ASP A 627 5.11 0.37 19.68
C ASP A 627 4.66 0.05 18.25
N ALA A 628 3.99 -1.10 18.03
CA ALA A 628 3.48 -1.47 16.71
C ALA A 628 2.45 -0.45 16.17
N PHE A 629 1.72 0.24 17.04
CA PHE A 629 0.76 1.29 16.64
C PHE A 629 1.44 2.64 16.35
N GLU A 630 2.70 2.81 16.74
CA GLU A 630 3.55 3.95 16.39
C GLU A 630 4.35 3.69 15.10
N GLY A 631 4.29 2.45 14.60
CA GLY A 631 5.02 1.97 13.42
C GLY A 631 6.43 1.50 13.74
N GLU A 632 6.80 1.42 15.02
CA GLU A 632 8.14 1.06 15.49
C GLU A 632 8.27 -0.48 15.61
N VAL A 633 9.46 -1.00 15.31
CA VAL A 633 9.89 -2.38 15.62
C VAL A 633 11.17 -2.29 16.44
N HIS A 634 11.11 -2.63 17.73
CA HIS A 634 12.31 -2.70 18.54
C HIS A 634 13.06 -4.01 18.26
N VAL A 635 14.16 -3.92 17.51
CA VAL A 635 15.07 -5.07 17.31
C VAL A 635 16.07 -5.06 18.46
N HIS A 636 15.99 -6.07 19.32
CA HIS A 636 17.00 -6.33 20.34
C HIS A 636 18.14 -7.14 19.73
N HIS A 637 19.33 -6.55 19.62
CA HIS A 637 20.57 -7.30 19.44
C HIS A 637 21.17 -7.57 20.82
N ASP A 638 21.56 -8.81 21.10
CA ASP A 638 22.26 -9.19 22.33
C ASP A 638 23.57 -8.38 22.45
N GLY A 639 23.56 -7.34 23.29
CA GLY A 639 24.74 -6.52 23.60
C GLY A 639 24.82 -5.13 22.95
N GLU A 640 23.87 -4.73 22.09
CA GLU A 640 23.85 -3.40 21.44
C GLU A 640 22.57 -2.58 21.74
N GLU A 641 22.61 -1.27 21.47
CA GLU A 641 21.47 -0.36 21.69
C GLU A 641 20.26 -0.78 20.84
N GLN A 642 19.04 -0.61 21.37
CA GLN A 642 17.78 -0.89 20.66
C GLN A 642 17.72 -0.12 19.34
N VAL A 643 17.71 -0.83 18.20
CA VAL A 643 17.48 -0.22 16.89
C VAL A 643 15.99 -0.29 16.57
N ILE A 644 15.38 0.87 16.32
CA ILE A 644 13.99 0.98 15.86
C ILE A 644 13.99 0.82 14.34
N VAL A 645 13.38 -0.25 13.84
CA VAL A 645 13.17 -0.47 12.40
C VAL A 645 11.70 -0.26 12.07
N HIS A 646 11.40 0.37 10.95
CA HIS A 646 10.02 0.58 10.50
C HIS A 646 9.68 -0.39 9.36
N ALA A 647 8.61 -1.18 9.50
CA ALA A 647 8.14 -2.03 8.42
C ALA A 647 7.49 -1.16 7.33
N THR A 648 7.95 -1.24 6.08
CA THR A 648 7.45 -0.41 4.99
C THR A 648 6.70 -1.22 3.93
N THR A 649 6.04 -0.51 3.00
CA THR A 649 5.40 -1.15 1.84
C THR A 649 6.35 -1.98 0.97
N LYS A 650 7.65 -1.63 0.90
CA LYS A 650 8.66 -2.41 0.17
C LYS A 650 9.35 -3.45 1.07
N ASN A 651 9.70 -3.07 2.29
CA ASN A 651 10.36 -3.93 3.28
C ASN A 651 9.33 -4.45 4.29
N ARG A 652 8.58 -5.47 3.87
CA ARG A 652 7.63 -6.17 4.76
C ARG A 652 8.36 -7.13 5.68
N VAL A 653 7.81 -7.32 6.88
CA VAL A 653 8.25 -8.37 7.79
C VAL A 653 8.00 -9.74 7.14
N PRO A 654 9.02 -10.58 6.94
CA PRO A 654 8.85 -11.92 6.36
C PRO A 654 8.02 -12.80 7.29
N LEU A 655 7.24 -13.71 6.70
CA LEU A 655 6.44 -14.66 7.48
C LEU A 655 7.34 -15.75 8.06
N ASP A 656 7.19 -16.01 9.35
CA ASP A 656 7.91 -17.05 10.06
C ASP A 656 7.01 -18.28 10.24
N PHE A 657 7.32 -19.35 9.50
CA PHE A 657 6.63 -20.64 9.60
C PHE A 657 7.31 -21.62 10.56
N THR A 658 8.47 -21.26 11.11
CA THR A 658 9.23 -22.10 12.05
C THR A 658 8.72 -21.94 13.48
N ASN A 659 8.56 -20.70 13.95
CA ASN A 659 8.06 -20.41 15.30
C ASN A 659 6.54 -20.32 15.36
N TYR A 660 5.89 -19.90 14.26
CA TYR A 660 4.44 -19.77 14.20
C TYR A 660 3.80 -20.84 13.34
N LYS A 661 2.66 -21.33 13.83
CA LYS A 661 1.89 -22.34 13.11
C LYS A 661 1.18 -21.71 11.93
N ALA A 662 1.42 -22.29 10.75
CA ALA A 662 0.65 -21.95 9.55
C ALA A 662 -0.87 -22.00 9.80
N ARG A 663 -1.58 -21.11 9.11
CA ARG A 663 -3.02 -21.01 9.22
C ARG A 663 -3.70 -22.19 8.55
N THR A 664 -4.53 -22.91 9.29
CA THR A 664 -5.31 -24.04 8.76
C THR A 664 -6.80 -23.68 8.65
N TRP A 665 -7.52 -24.44 7.83
CA TRP A 665 -8.99 -24.32 7.76
C TRP A 665 -9.63 -24.65 9.12
N LYS A 666 -9.13 -25.65 9.85
CA LYS A 666 -9.61 -25.94 11.22
C LYS A 666 -9.45 -24.75 12.17
N HIS A 667 -8.30 -24.06 12.11
CA HIS A 667 -8.09 -22.84 12.87
C HIS A 667 -9.08 -21.73 12.45
N THR A 668 -9.31 -21.57 11.15
CA THR A 668 -10.22 -20.55 10.61
C THR A 668 -11.70 -20.81 10.97
N LEU A 669 -12.12 -22.08 11.09
CA LEU A 669 -13.48 -22.44 11.51
C LEU A 669 -13.71 -22.36 13.01
N ALA A 670 -12.65 -22.38 13.82
CA ALA A 670 -12.79 -22.32 15.27
C ALA A 670 -13.64 -21.10 15.67
N ILE A 671 -14.65 -21.33 16.50
CA ILE A 671 -15.54 -20.24 16.93
C ILE A 671 -14.79 -19.32 17.88
N MET A 672 -14.03 -19.90 18.82
CA MET A 672 -13.27 -19.17 19.83
C MET A 672 -11.79 -19.55 19.76
N HIS A 673 -10.93 -18.54 19.90
CA HIS A 673 -9.50 -18.71 20.10
C HIS A 673 -9.17 -18.39 21.58
N PRO A 674 -8.80 -19.39 22.40
CA PRO A 674 -8.44 -19.16 23.80
C PRO A 674 -7.10 -18.41 23.93
N PRO A 675 -6.86 -17.71 25.06
CA PRO A 675 -7.72 -17.61 26.25
C PRO A 675 -8.71 -16.44 26.21
N ALA A 676 -9.91 -16.65 26.76
CA ALA A 676 -10.87 -15.58 27.01
C ALA A 676 -10.47 -14.77 28.25
N ASN A 677 -10.47 -13.44 28.15
CA ASN A 677 -10.08 -12.55 29.25
C ASN A 677 -11.22 -11.61 29.67
N TRP A 678 -12.06 -12.06 30.59
CA TRP A 678 -13.21 -11.29 31.10
C TRP A 678 -12.82 -9.98 31.81
N LYS A 679 -11.56 -9.83 32.24
CA LYS A 679 -11.08 -8.56 32.80
C LYS A 679 -11.08 -7.45 31.74
N GLU A 680 -10.79 -7.78 30.48
CA GLU A 680 -10.80 -6.80 29.38
C GLU A 680 -12.19 -6.21 29.14
N ALA A 681 -13.27 -6.98 29.36
CA ALA A 681 -14.63 -6.42 29.29
C ALA A 681 -14.84 -5.33 30.36
N LEU A 682 -14.42 -5.57 31.59
CA LEU A 682 -14.50 -4.58 32.68
C LEU A 682 -13.62 -3.37 32.41
N THR A 683 -12.40 -3.60 31.89
CA THR A 683 -11.50 -2.51 31.49
C THR A 683 -12.10 -1.69 30.35
N CYS A 684 -12.78 -2.31 29.38
CA CYS A 684 -13.46 -1.62 28.29
C CYS A 684 -14.51 -0.63 28.83
N TYR A 685 -15.35 -1.03 29.79
CA TYR A 685 -16.31 -0.11 30.42
C TYR A 685 -15.62 1.07 31.13
N LYS A 686 -14.53 0.81 31.84
CA LYS A 686 -13.73 1.87 32.47
C LYS A 686 -13.15 2.82 31.42
N GLN A 687 -12.57 2.29 30.35
CA GLN A 687 -11.98 3.07 29.24
C GLN A 687 -13.03 3.90 28.52
N MET A 688 -14.26 3.39 28.35
CA MET A 688 -15.39 4.17 27.81
C MET A 688 -15.67 5.39 28.71
N GLY A 689 -15.73 5.21 30.02
CA GLY A 689 -15.94 6.32 30.97
C GLY A 689 -14.81 7.35 30.95
N GLN A 690 -13.58 6.95 30.64
CA GLN A 690 -12.43 7.86 30.51
C GLN A 690 -12.45 8.60 29.16
N CYS A 691 -12.65 7.87 28.06
CA CYS A 691 -12.57 8.42 26.70
C CYS A 691 -13.68 9.44 26.40
N ILE A 692 -14.86 9.29 27.01
CA ILE A 692 -15.95 10.28 26.83
C ILE A 692 -15.62 11.65 27.44
N LEU A 693 -14.70 11.71 28.40
CA LEU A 693 -14.23 12.96 29.00
C LEU A 693 -13.15 13.63 28.16
N PHE A 694 -12.65 12.99 27.09
CA PHE A 694 -11.68 13.60 26.21
C PHE A 694 -12.39 14.62 25.31
N PRO A 695 -12.00 15.91 25.33
CA PRO A 695 -12.75 16.96 24.63
C PRO A 695 -12.92 16.71 23.13
N ASN A 696 -11.89 16.17 22.47
CA ASN A 696 -11.93 15.83 21.05
C ASN A 696 -12.87 14.63 20.76
N ILE A 697 -12.86 13.59 21.60
CA ILE A 697 -13.79 12.45 21.44
C ILE A 697 -15.23 12.85 21.74
N LEU A 698 -15.47 13.62 22.81
CA LEU A 698 -16.78 14.14 23.13
C LEU A 698 -17.36 14.95 21.97
N TRP A 699 -16.55 15.82 21.36
CA TRP A 699 -16.97 16.57 20.19
C TRP A 699 -17.29 15.69 18.98
N VAL A 700 -16.46 14.68 18.67
CA VAL A 700 -16.76 13.74 17.58
C VAL A 700 -18.08 13.03 17.83
N VAL A 701 -18.31 12.56 19.07
CA VAL A 701 -19.57 11.93 19.49
C VAL A 701 -20.74 12.88 19.29
N LEU A 702 -20.62 14.13 19.73
CA LEU A 702 -21.66 15.15 19.56
C LEU A 702 -21.94 15.45 18.08
N MET A 703 -20.91 15.62 17.27
CA MET A 703 -21.04 15.90 15.84
C MET A 703 -21.71 14.75 15.09
N ASN A 704 -21.35 13.50 15.42
CA ASN A 704 -22.01 12.29 14.91
C ASN A 704 -23.48 12.20 15.33
N SER A 705 -23.77 12.58 16.57
CA SER A 705 -25.13 12.52 17.12
C SER A 705 -26.05 13.58 16.52
N VAL A 706 -25.55 14.81 16.37
CA VAL A 706 -26.30 15.92 15.75
C VAL A 706 -26.56 15.64 14.27
N SER A 707 -25.54 15.20 13.52
CA SER A 707 -25.72 14.87 12.10
C SER A 707 -26.69 13.70 11.87
N LEU A 708 -26.62 12.65 12.70
CA LEU A 708 -27.62 11.57 12.65
C LEU A 708 -29.02 12.09 12.97
N GLY A 709 -29.17 12.85 14.06
CA GLY A 709 -30.48 13.36 14.49
C GLY A 709 -31.16 14.20 13.41
N ILE A 710 -30.41 15.10 12.77
CA ILE A 710 -30.91 15.90 11.65
C ILE A 710 -31.29 15.03 10.46
N TYR A 711 -30.46 14.04 10.12
CA TYR A 711 -30.78 13.11 9.04
C TYR A 711 -32.05 12.31 9.36
N VAL A 712 -32.24 11.86 10.60
CA VAL A 712 -33.44 11.13 11.02
C VAL A 712 -34.70 11.99 10.90
N ILE A 713 -34.65 13.29 11.26
CA ILE A 713 -35.75 14.23 10.98
C ILE A 713 -36.05 14.26 9.47
N GLY A 714 -35.01 14.31 8.62
CA GLY A 714 -35.18 14.23 7.18
C GLY A 714 -35.86 12.92 6.73
N VAL A 715 -35.49 11.78 7.32
CA VAL A 715 -36.05 10.45 7.01
C VAL A 715 -37.53 10.34 7.44
N THR A 716 -37.91 10.92 8.58
CA THR A 716 -39.31 10.86 9.04
C THR A 716 -40.22 11.77 8.21
N GLU A 717 -39.72 12.92 7.76
CA GLU A 717 -40.56 13.97 7.17
C GLU A 717 -40.54 14.06 5.64
N TYR A 718 -39.54 13.53 4.94
CA TYR A 718 -39.52 13.68 3.47
C TYR A 718 -40.77 13.08 2.80
N ALA A 719 -41.27 11.96 3.34
CA ALA A 719 -42.44 11.27 2.81
C ALA A 719 -43.74 12.04 3.11
N SER A 720 -43.85 12.67 4.29
CA SER A 720 -45.02 13.47 4.66
C SER A 720 -45.11 14.72 3.79
N VAL A 721 -43.99 15.40 3.55
CA VAL A 721 -43.90 16.61 2.71
C VAL A 721 -44.20 16.30 1.24
N LEU A 722 -43.59 15.24 0.66
CA LEU A 722 -43.80 14.89 -0.75
C LEU A 722 -45.16 14.25 -1.03
N GLY A 723 -45.74 13.56 -0.04
CA GLY A 723 -47.07 12.97 -0.15
C GLY A 723 -48.20 14.01 -0.04
N ALA A 724 -47.96 15.14 0.62
CA ALA A 724 -48.94 16.21 0.76
C ALA A 724 -49.10 17.06 -0.52
N PRO A 725 -50.25 17.73 -0.73
CA PRO A 725 -50.40 18.75 -1.76
C PRO A 725 -49.38 19.89 -1.58
N PRO A 726 -48.80 20.45 -2.67
CA PRO A 726 -49.11 20.26 -4.08
C PRO A 726 -48.42 19.06 -4.76
N TYR A 727 -47.45 18.41 -4.12
CA TYR A 727 -46.60 17.40 -4.77
C TYR A 727 -47.32 16.06 -5.03
N ASN A 728 -48.12 15.58 -4.07
CA ASN A 728 -48.97 14.38 -4.21
C ASN A 728 -48.22 13.13 -4.76
N TYR A 729 -46.99 12.89 -4.30
CA TYR A 729 -46.21 11.74 -4.79
C TYR A 729 -46.87 10.42 -4.36
N PRO A 730 -47.05 9.46 -5.29
CA PRO A 730 -47.55 8.13 -4.93
C PRO A 730 -46.51 7.37 -4.11
N THR A 731 -46.96 6.48 -3.23
CA THR A 731 -46.09 5.68 -2.32
C THR A 731 -45.00 4.91 -3.06
N THR A 732 -45.27 4.46 -4.30
CA THR A 732 -44.28 3.79 -5.16
C THR A 732 -43.11 4.71 -5.56
N SER A 733 -43.36 6.01 -5.73
CA SER A 733 -42.34 6.99 -6.11
C SER A 733 -41.55 7.50 -4.90
N LEU A 734 -42.14 7.49 -3.69
CA LEU A 734 -41.43 7.85 -2.46
C LEU A 734 -40.24 6.94 -2.19
N GLY A 735 -40.35 5.64 -2.49
CA GLY A 735 -39.23 4.70 -2.39
C GLY A 735 -38.05 5.07 -3.29
N LEU A 736 -38.30 5.64 -4.48
CA LEU A 736 -37.25 6.03 -5.44
C LEU A 736 -36.36 7.18 -4.95
N VAL A 737 -36.84 7.99 -4.00
CA VAL A 737 -36.05 9.06 -3.37
C VAL A 737 -34.79 8.49 -2.69
N GLN A 738 -34.85 7.24 -2.20
CA GLN A 738 -33.70 6.54 -1.63
C GLN A 738 -32.61 6.23 -2.66
N GLY A 739 -32.91 6.29 -3.97
CA GLY A 739 -31.91 6.17 -5.03
C GLY A 739 -30.82 7.25 -4.95
N GLY A 740 -31.13 8.43 -4.38
CA GLY A 740 -30.13 9.46 -4.11
C GLY A 740 -29.01 8.98 -3.18
N GLN A 741 -29.30 8.07 -2.26
CA GLN A 741 -28.30 7.49 -1.34
C GLN A 741 -27.29 6.60 -2.07
N ILE A 742 -27.70 5.94 -3.15
CA ILE A 742 -26.79 5.16 -4.02
C ILE A 742 -25.79 6.11 -4.68
N VAL A 743 -26.26 7.25 -5.19
CA VAL A 743 -25.40 8.28 -5.78
C VAL A 743 -24.43 8.84 -4.75
N VAL A 744 -24.92 9.15 -3.55
CA VAL A 744 -24.10 9.59 -2.42
C VAL A 744 -22.99 8.59 -2.09
N ALA A 745 -23.33 7.30 -2.01
CA ALA A 745 -22.36 6.24 -1.72
C ALA A 745 -21.25 6.14 -2.80
N MET A 746 -21.62 6.26 -4.08
CA MET A 746 -20.66 6.23 -5.19
C MET A 746 -19.72 7.45 -5.19
N ILE A 747 -20.20 8.63 -4.77
CA ILE A 747 -19.38 9.85 -4.65
C ILE A 747 -18.48 9.80 -3.41
N MET A 748 -18.97 9.24 -2.31
CA MET A 748 -18.29 9.22 -1.02
C MET A 748 -16.96 8.43 -1.06
N VAL A 749 -16.92 7.32 -1.79
CA VAL A 749 -15.72 6.48 -1.93
C VAL A 749 -14.51 7.23 -2.53
N PRO A 750 -14.59 7.85 -3.71
CA PRO A 750 -13.48 8.61 -4.27
C PRO A 750 -13.19 9.89 -3.48
N VAL A 751 -14.22 10.63 -3.03
CA VAL A 751 -14.04 11.97 -2.43
C VAL A 751 -13.55 11.88 -0.98
N LEU A 752 -14.23 11.12 -0.13
CA LEU A 752 -13.92 11.06 1.31
C LEU A 752 -13.07 9.85 1.67
N GLY A 753 -13.25 8.71 0.98
CA GLY A 753 -12.44 7.52 1.16
C GLY A 753 -11.01 7.71 0.63
N TYR A 754 -10.85 7.57 -0.69
CA TYR A 754 -9.54 7.72 -1.34
C TYR A 754 -8.97 9.13 -1.20
N GLY A 755 -9.79 10.17 -1.37
CA GLY A 755 -9.35 11.56 -1.18
C GLY A 755 -8.80 11.82 0.23
N GLY A 756 -9.42 11.26 1.26
CA GLY A 756 -8.93 11.32 2.64
C GLY A 756 -7.58 10.64 2.83
N ASP A 757 -7.40 9.44 2.27
CA ASP A 757 -6.11 8.72 2.34
C ASP A 757 -5.01 9.43 1.53
N GLN A 758 -5.35 10.00 0.37
CA GLN A 758 -4.39 10.77 -0.44
C GLN A 758 -3.98 12.07 0.26
N LEU A 759 -4.91 12.79 0.90
CA LEU A 759 -4.55 13.97 1.70
C LEU A 759 -3.62 13.59 2.85
N TYR A 760 -3.91 12.48 3.54
CA TYR A 760 -3.09 11.98 4.64
C TYR A 760 -1.65 11.68 4.19
N LYS A 761 -1.49 10.96 3.06
CA LYS A 761 -0.19 10.70 2.42
C LYS A 761 0.50 11.97 1.91
N LEU A 762 -0.26 12.91 1.35
CA LEU A 762 0.28 14.17 0.82
C LEU A 762 0.86 15.04 1.93
N VAL A 763 0.15 15.17 3.06
CA VAL A 763 0.64 15.93 4.21
C VAL A 763 1.89 15.28 4.81
N ALA A 764 1.90 13.95 4.94
CA ALA A 764 3.09 13.22 5.39
C ALA A 764 4.31 13.46 4.48
N ARG A 765 4.14 13.36 3.15
CA ARG A 765 5.22 13.59 2.16
C ARG A 765 5.74 15.03 2.11
N ARG A 766 4.92 16.01 2.51
CA ARG A 766 5.31 17.43 2.49
C ARG A 766 6.04 17.88 3.75
N ARG A 767 5.94 17.13 4.85
CA ARG A 767 6.63 17.44 6.10
C ARG A 767 8.02 16.81 6.06
N GLU A 768 9.05 17.57 6.44
CA GLU A 768 10.46 17.13 6.39
C GLU A 768 10.74 15.83 7.17
N ASN A 769 9.98 15.58 8.23
CA ASN A 769 10.12 14.40 9.08
C ASN A 769 9.18 13.24 8.70
N GLY A 770 8.38 13.37 7.64
CA GLY A 770 7.45 12.33 7.20
C GLY A 770 6.28 12.03 8.16
N THR A 771 6.11 12.86 9.20
CA THR A 771 5.07 12.66 10.22
C THR A 771 3.72 13.22 9.80
N VAL A 772 2.64 12.63 10.30
CA VAL A 772 1.29 13.12 10.10
C VAL A 772 0.50 13.03 11.40
N GLU A 773 -0.29 14.06 11.66
CA GLU A 773 -1.17 14.14 12.83
C GLU A 773 -2.58 13.67 12.47
N SER A 774 -3.25 13.05 13.43
CA SER A 774 -4.66 12.64 13.30
C SER A 774 -5.59 13.79 12.90
N GLU A 775 -5.32 15.05 13.30
CA GLU A 775 -6.11 16.25 12.91
C GLU A 775 -6.32 16.42 11.42
N VAL A 776 -5.38 15.93 10.59
CA VAL A 776 -5.50 16.01 9.13
C VAL A 776 -6.78 15.32 8.63
N ARG A 777 -7.28 14.29 9.36
CA ARG A 777 -8.55 13.60 9.08
C ARG A 777 -9.78 14.50 9.28
N LEU A 778 -9.66 15.62 9.99
CA LEU A 778 -10.77 16.57 10.18
C LEU A 778 -10.94 17.50 8.98
N ILE A 779 -9.92 17.69 8.14
CA ILE A 779 -10.00 18.59 6.97
C ILE A 779 -11.07 18.11 5.96
N PRO A 780 -11.11 16.82 5.55
CA PRO A 780 -12.17 16.32 4.67
C PRO A 780 -13.58 16.42 5.29
N MET A 781 -13.71 16.55 6.61
CA MET A 781 -15.01 16.69 7.29
C MET A 781 -15.68 18.05 7.03
N LEU A 782 -14.93 19.07 6.60
CA LEU A 782 -15.48 20.39 6.28
C LEU A 782 -16.53 20.35 5.16
N LEU A 783 -16.30 19.51 4.13
CA LEU A 783 -17.23 19.38 3.01
C LEU A 783 -18.60 18.82 3.47
N PRO A 784 -18.67 17.67 4.18
CA PRO A 784 -19.89 17.20 4.83
C PRO A 784 -20.59 18.24 5.71
N ILE A 785 -19.84 19.01 6.50
CA ILE A 785 -20.43 20.04 7.38
C ILE A 785 -21.10 21.15 6.57
N ILE A 786 -20.44 21.66 5.53
CA ILE A 786 -21.02 22.69 4.66
C ILE A 786 -22.29 22.18 3.98
N VAL A 787 -22.25 20.94 3.46
CA VAL A 787 -23.42 20.31 2.85
C VAL A 787 -24.54 20.12 3.86
N LEU A 788 -24.25 19.76 5.11
CA LEU A 788 -25.24 19.64 6.18
C LEU A 788 -26.00 20.96 6.39
N LEU A 789 -25.27 22.05 6.59
CA LEU A 789 -25.85 23.37 6.90
C LEU A 789 -26.71 23.88 5.74
N ILE A 790 -26.19 23.77 4.51
CA ILE A 790 -26.93 24.18 3.31
C ILE A 790 -28.19 23.32 3.13
N SER A 791 -28.07 22.00 3.32
CA SER A 791 -29.20 21.08 3.16
C SER A 791 -30.28 21.32 4.19
N CYS A 792 -29.95 21.60 5.46
CA CYS A 792 -30.93 21.96 6.49
C CYS A 792 -31.75 23.19 6.08
N VAL A 793 -31.08 24.29 5.72
CA VAL A 793 -31.75 25.56 5.40
C VAL A 793 -32.65 25.41 4.17
N ILE A 794 -32.17 24.75 3.11
CA ILE A 794 -32.96 24.57 1.89
C ILE A 794 -34.12 23.60 2.13
N PHE A 795 -33.90 22.49 2.86
CA PHE A 795 -34.98 21.53 3.18
C PHE A 795 -36.08 22.22 3.98
N GLY A 796 -35.73 22.96 5.03
CA GLY A 796 -36.68 23.69 5.87
C GLY A 796 -37.51 24.71 5.09
N ARG A 797 -36.87 25.50 4.22
CA ARG A 797 -37.58 26.48 3.37
C ARG A 797 -38.48 25.83 2.33
N ALA A 798 -37.99 24.79 1.65
CA ALA A 798 -38.75 24.08 0.63
C ALA A 798 -39.96 23.34 1.22
N ALA A 799 -39.85 22.82 2.44
CA ALA A 799 -40.95 22.17 3.14
C ALA A 799 -41.98 23.18 3.66
N SER A 800 -41.57 24.38 4.07
CA SER A 800 -42.48 25.45 4.50
C SER A 800 -43.20 26.16 3.35
N HIS A 801 -42.60 26.22 2.16
CA HIS A 801 -43.16 26.91 0.98
C HIS A 801 -43.26 25.96 -0.22
N PRO A 802 -44.06 24.88 -0.15
CA PRO A 802 -44.05 23.82 -1.15
C PRO A 802 -44.61 24.24 -2.52
N THR A 803 -45.24 25.42 -2.63
CA THR A 803 -45.68 26.00 -3.92
C THR A 803 -44.60 26.78 -4.65
N GLU A 804 -43.56 27.24 -3.95
CA GLU A 804 -42.46 28.04 -4.51
C GLU A 804 -41.25 27.19 -4.92
N TRP A 805 -41.17 25.97 -4.40
CA TRP A 805 -40.04 25.08 -4.58
C TRP A 805 -40.39 23.84 -5.39
N SER A 806 -39.39 23.27 -6.06
CA SER A 806 -39.52 22.00 -6.78
C SER A 806 -39.39 20.82 -5.81
N PRO A 807 -40.06 19.67 -6.05
CA PRO A 807 -39.82 18.44 -5.30
C PRO A 807 -38.34 18.02 -5.27
N TRP A 808 -37.57 18.41 -6.29
CA TRP A 808 -36.13 18.17 -6.38
C TRP A 808 -35.33 18.87 -5.27
N ALA A 809 -35.82 19.98 -4.73
CA ALA A 809 -35.17 20.64 -3.60
C ALA A 809 -35.20 19.75 -2.35
N ILE A 810 -36.34 19.13 -2.05
CA ILE A 810 -36.50 18.20 -0.91
C ILE A 810 -35.63 16.95 -1.11
N THR A 811 -35.71 16.32 -2.29
CA THR A 811 -35.00 15.05 -2.54
C THR A 811 -33.48 15.21 -2.61
N THR A 812 -32.99 16.31 -3.19
CA THR A 812 -31.54 16.60 -3.26
C THR A 812 -30.99 16.96 -1.89
N THR A 813 -31.69 17.79 -1.11
CA THR A 813 -31.25 18.15 0.23
C THR A 813 -31.32 16.98 1.19
N PHE A 814 -32.34 16.10 1.08
CA PHE A 814 -32.37 14.84 1.81
C PHE A 814 -31.14 13.96 1.52
N SER A 815 -30.75 13.83 0.25
CA SER A 815 -29.53 13.13 -0.15
C SER A 815 -28.27 13.85 0.39
N GLY A 816 -28.27 15.18 0.41
CA GLY A 816 -27.21 15.99 1.02
C GLY A 816 -27.07 15.78 2.53
N LEU A 817 -28.18 15.71 3.27
CA LEU A 817 -28.19 15.34 4.69
C LEU A 817 -27.58 13.96 4.91
N TYR A 818 -27.89 13.00 4.03
CA TYR A 818 -27.29 11.67 4.10
C TYR A 818 -25.79 11.66 3.80
N PHE A 819 -25.35 12.40 2.77
CA PHE A 819 -23.92 12.58 2.46
C PHE A 819 -23.17 13.19 3.65
N ALA A 820 -23.76 14.21 4.28
CA ALA A 820 -23.18 14.84 5.44
C ALA A 820 -23.06 13.87 6.61
N TYR A 821 -24.14 13.14 6.93
CA TYR A 821 -24.19 12.16 8.01
C TYR A 821 -23.10 11.08 7.86
N ILE A 822 -23.06 10.39 6.71
CA ILE A 822 -22.09 9.33 6.45
C ILE A 822 -20.66 9.88 6.38
N GLY A 823 -20.46 11.06 5.80
CA GLY A 823 -19.15 11.71 5.72
C GLY A 823 -18.59 12.12 7.08
N ILE A 824 -19.45 12.61 7.99
CA ILE A 824 -19.06 12.95 9.37
C ILE A 824 -18.71 11.69 10.15
N ILE A 825 -19.47 10.60 9.95
CA ILE A 825 -19.15 9.31 10.57
C ILE A 825 -17.79 8.79 10.12
N LEU A 826 -17.56 8.70 8.81
CA LEU A 826 -16.32 8.13 8.27
C LEU A 826 -15.09 8.88 8.79
N ASN A 827 -15.12 10.21 8.71
CA ASN A 827 -14.02 11.06 9.18
C ASN A 827 -13.91 11.04 10.71
N GLY A 828 -15.03 10.94 11.43
CA GLY A 828 -15.05 10.80 12.89
C GLY A 828 -14.40 9.50 13.35
N TYR A 829 -14.75 8.37 12.72
CA TYR A 829 -14.12 7.08 12.99
C TYR A 829 -12.62 7.14 12.72
N THR A 830 -12.20 7.52 11.52
CA THR A 830 -10.77 7.56 11.17
C THR A 830 -9.98 8.51 12.07
N TYR A 831 -10.51 9.70 12.39
CA TYR A 831 -9.87 10.62 13.34
C TYR A 831 -9.73 10.03 14.73
N SER A 832 -10.81 9.50 15.30
CA SER A 832 -10.81 8.96 16.66
C SER A 832 -9.90 7.74 16.81
N LEU A 833 -9.90 6.87 15.81
CA LEU A 833 -9.09 5.65 15.77
C LEU A 833 -7.61 5.96 15.54
N ASP A 834 -7.29 6.94 14.69
CA ASP A 834 -5.91 7.37 14.48
C ASP A 834 -5.41 8.16 15.71
N SER A 835 -6.28 8.88 16.43
CA SER A 835 -5.92 9.63 17.66
C SER A 835 -5.56 8.72 18.84
N TYR A 836 -6.30 7.61 19.01
CA TYR A 836 -6.17 6.69 20.15
C TYR A 836 -6.35 5.23 19.71
N ALA A 837 -5.40 4.72 18.93
CA ALA A 837 -5.46 3.36 18.36
C ALA A 837 -5.64 2.26 19.42
N GLU A 838 -4.98 2.39 20.58
CA GLU A 838 -5.11 1.44 21.70
C GLU A 838 -6.52 1.43 22.34
N ARG A 839 -7.28 2.52 22.20
CA ARG A 839 -8.64 2.67 22.75
C ARG A 839 -9.71 2.61 21.67
N ALA A 840 -9.39 2.05 20.50
CA ALA A 840 -10.28 1.99 19.35
C ALA A 840 -11.67 1.41 19.68
N ALA A 841 -11.71 0.24 20.33
CA ALA A 841 -12.96 -0.44 20.65
C ALA A 841 -13.86 0.38 21.61
N PRO A 842 -13.39 0.85 22.79
CA PRO A 842 -14.15 1.74 23.66
C PRO A 842 -14.69 2.99 22.96
N ILE A 843 -13.88 3.63 22.11
CA ILE A 843 -14.27 4.86 21.42
C ILE A 843 -15.36 4.59 20.36
N LEU A 844 -15.25 3.51 19.58
CA LEU A 844 -16.28 3.13 18.62
C LEU A 844 -17.62 2.86 19.31
N VAL A 845 -17.61 2.23 20.49
CA VAL A 845 -18.82 2.05 21.31
C VAL A 845 -19.43 3.38 21.68
N LEU A 846 -18.63 4.32 22.21
CA LEU A 846 -19.12 5.63 22.62
C LEU A 846 -19.77 6.37 21.45
N ILE A 847 -19.10 6.40 20.29
CA ILE A 847 -19.62 7.07 19.09
C ILE A 847 -20.95 6.46 18.69
N CYS A 848 -21.06 5.12 18.65
CA CYS A 848 -22.28 4.48 18.16
C CYS A 848 -23.43 4.46 19.18
N ALA A 849 -23.12 4.21 20.46
CA ALA A 849 -24.11 4.10 21.53
C ALA A 849 -24.73 5.45 21.87
N ILE A 850 -23.91 6.48 22.10
CA ILE A 850 -24.41 7.82 22.45
C ILE A 850 -25.17 8.43 21.26
N ARG A 851 -24.68 8.21 20.04
CA ARG A 851 -25.40 8.57 18.81
C ARG A 851 -26.78 7.90 18.77
N GLY A 852 -26.88 6.62 19.11
CA GLY A 852 -28.17 5.91 19.21
C GLY A 852 -29.11 6.52 20.26
N PHE A 853 -28.60 6.83 21.46
CA PHE A 853 -29.40 7.44 22.54
C PHE A 853 -29.89 8.84 22.20
N ILE A 854 -29.03 9.69 21.63
CA ILE A 854 -29.41 11.05 21.23
C ILE A 854 -30.37 11.00 20.04
N SER A 855 -30.14 10.12 19.07
CA SER A 855 -31.03 9.94 17.93
C SER A 855 -32.42 9.47 18.35
N PHE A 856 -32.51 8.52 19.31
CA PHE A 856 -33.78 8.13 19.92
C PHE A 856 -34.50 9.34 20.56
N GLY A 857 -33.77 10.12 21.36
CA GLY A 857 -34.33 11.31 22.02
C GLY A 857 -34.84 12.38 21.03
N ILE A 858 -34.13 12.59 19.93
CA ILE A 858 -34.56 13.50 18.86
C ILE A 858 -35.80 12.94 18.17
N SER A 859 -35.79 11.67 17.77
CA SER A 859 -36.88 10.99 17.05
C SER A 859 -38.22 11.07 17.79
N PHE A 860 -38.19 10.89 19.12
CA PHE A 860 -39.39 10.98 19.97
C PHE A 860 -40.02 12.38 20.00
N GLY A 861 -39.23 13.43 19.73
CA GLY A 861 -39.67 14.83 19.78
C GLY A 861 -39.93 15.50 18.43
N VAL A 862 -39.61 14.86 17.30
CA VAL A 862 -39.62 15.52 15.96
C VAL A 862 -40.99 16.06 15.57
N THR A 863 -42.02 15.23 15.63
CA THR A 863 -43.37 15.60 15.19
C THR A 863 -43.89 16.80 15.98
N LYS A 864 -43.68 16.79 17.30
CA LYS A 864 -44.04 17.91 18.18
C LYS A 864 -43.23 19.16 17.85
N PHE A 865 -41.93 19.00 17.66
CA PHE A 865 -41.01 20.10 17.34
C PHE A 865 -41.41 20.83 16.04
N ILE A 866 -41.77 20.08 15.00
CA ILE A 866 -42.22 20.64 13.72
C ILE A 866 -43.61 21.24 13.82
N THR A 867 -44.52 20.62 14.59
CA THR A 867 -45.88 21.16 14.78
C THR A 867 -45.84 22.51 15.52
N GLU A 868 -44.94 22.69 16.48
CA GLU A 868 -44.82 23.93 17.26
C GLU A 868 -44.04 25.04 16.53
N GLN A 869 -42.96 24.71 15.83
CA GLN A 869 -42.04 25.69 15.23
C GLN A 869 -42.16 25.82 13.70
N GLY A 870 -42.91 24.92 13.04
CA GLY A 870 -42.93 24.77 11.59
C GLY A 870 -41.64 24.15 11.04
N PHE A 871 -41.67 23.73 9.76
CA PHE A 871 -40.52 23.10 9.10
C PHE A 871 -39.30 24.02 9.04
N GLN A 872 -39.48 25.27 8.59
CA GLN A 872 -38.38 26.23 8.51
C GLN A 872 -37.77 26.51 9.90
N GLY A 873 -38.58 26.79 10.92
CA GLY A 873 -38.09 27.05 12.28
C GLY A 873 -37.32 25.85 12.85
N ALA A 874 -37.84 24.64 12.66
CA ALA A 874 -37.20 23.41 13.11
C ALA A 874 -35.82 23.19 12.46
N PHE A 875 -35.74 23.28 11.13
CA PHE A 875 -34.49 23.05 10.40
C PHE A 875 -33.47 24.19 10.55
N ASP A 876 -33.92 25.43 10.73
CA ASP A 876 -33.03 26.57 11.04
C ASP A 876 -32.38 26.38 12.42
N ILE A 877 -33.14 25.95 13.43
CA ILE A 877 -32.60 25.60 14.75
C ILE A 877 -31.60 24.44 14.64
N CYS A 878 -31.92 23.39 13.88
CA CYS A 878 -31.00 22.29 13.61
C CYS A 878 -29.70 22.77 12.94
N ALA A 879 -29.79 23.68 11.97
CA ALA A 879 -28.62 24.26 11.30
C ALA A 879 -27.77 25.09 12.28
N ILE A 880 -28.40 25.86 13.17
CA ILE A 880 -27.68 26.62 14.22
C ILE A 880 -26.96 25.66 15.17
N ILE A 881 -27.63 24.62 15.66
CA ILE A 881 -27.02 23.61 16.55
C ILE A 881 -25.85 22.92 15.84
N ALA A 882 -26.04 22.47 14.61
CA ALA A 882 -24.98 21.87 13.81
C ALA A 882 -23.80 22.83 13.58
N GLY A 883 -24.09 24.11 13.31
CA GLY A 883 -23.07 25.15 13.11
C GLY A 883 -22.27 25.43 14.37
N VAL A 884 -22.94 25.54 15.54
CA VAL A 884 -22.28 25.75 16.84
C VAL A 884 -21.41 24.55 17.20
N VAL A 885 -21.93 23.33 17.07
CA VAL A 885 -21.16 22.11 17.34
C VAL A 885 -20.00 21.97 16.35
N SER A 886 -20.19 22.32 15.07
CA SER A 886 -19.10 22.33 14.09
C SER A 886 -18.01 23.35 14.41
N ALA A 887 -18.40 24.54 14.91
CA ALA A 887 -17.44 25.58 15.31
C ALA A 887 -16.56 25.15 16.49
N LEU A 888 -17.06 24.28 17.38
CA LEU A 888 -16.24 23.65 18.43
C LEU A 888 -15.12 22.74 17.86
N GLY A 889 -15.20 22.35 16.59
CA GLY A 889 -14.15 21.62 15.89
C GLY A 889 -12.90 22.46 15.60
N ILE A 890 -13.04 23.79 15.48
CA ILE A 890 -11.91 24.71 15.22
C ILE A 890 -10.88 24.68 16.37
N PRO A 891 -11.26 24.88 17.66
CA PRO A 891 -10.29 24.77 18.74
C PRO A 891 -9.74 23.35 18.89
N ILE A 892 -10.51 22.31 18.54
CA ILE A 892 -10.01 20.92 18.56
C ILE A 892 -8.96 20.70 17.48
N PHE A 893 -9.12 21.29 16.29
CA PHE A 893 -8.11 21.21 15.24
C PHE A 893 -6.83 21.98 15.61
N ILE A 894 -6.97 23.20 16.15
CA ILE A 894 -5.81 24.06 16.48
C ILE A 894 -5.05 23.52 17.71
N PHE A 895 -5.77 23.12 18.76
CA PHE A 895 -5.20 22.65 20.02
C PHE A 895 -5.15 21.12 20.14
N GLY A 896 -5.40 20.39 19.05
CA GLY A 896 -5.54 18.93 19.05
C GLY A 896 -4.33 18.21 19.61
N TRP A 897 -3.12 18.63 19.23
CA TRP A 897 -1.86 18.08 19.74
C TRP A 897 -1.74 18.22 21.26
N TRP A 898 -2.18 19.35 21.82
CA TRP A 898 -2.17 19.60 23.26
C TRP A 898 -3.22 18.77 23.99
N ILE A 899 -4.44 18.68 23.43
CA ILE A 899 -5.51 17.84 23.96
C ILE A 899 -5.04 16.38 24.03
N ARG A 900 -4.44 15.84 22.96
CA ARG A 900 -3.89 14.48 22.94
C ARG A 900 -2.76 14.31 23.95
N ARG A 901 -1.85 15.29 24.06
CA ARG A 901 -0.77 15.24 25.06
C ARG A 901 -1.28 15.18 26.50
N VAL A 902 -2.35 15.91 26.83
CA VAL A 902 -2.95 15.88 28.18
C VAL A 902 -3.72 14.58 28.42
N THR A 903 -4.49 14.13 27.44
CA THR A 903 -5.34 12.93 27.53
C THR A 903 -4.55 11.62 27.44
N MET A 904 -3.33 11.63 26.86
CA MET A 904 -2.47 10.45 26.72
C MET A 904 -2.26 9.69 28.04
N LYS A 905 -2.13 10.42 29.17
CA LYS A 905 -1.98 9.83 30.52
C LYS A 905 -3.07 8.81 30.87
N TYR A 906 -4.25 8.93 30.27
CA TYR A 906 -5.40 8.06 30.49
C TYR A 906 -5.66 7.12 29.31
N ALA A 907 -5.02 7.37 28.16
CA ALA A 907 -5.23 6.62 26.92
C ALA A 907 -4.27 5.44 26.72
N VAL A 908 -3.10 5.43 27.37
CA VAL A 908 -2.09 4.37 27.24
C VAL A 908 -1.94 3.62 28.57
N ASP A 909 -2.02 2.28 28.53
CA ASP A 909 -1.75 1.46 29.71
C ASP A 909 -0.23 1.20 29.83
N GLY A 910 0.42 1.71 30.88
CA GLY A 910 1.81 1.37 31.22
C GLY A 910 2.88 2.43 30.90
N ARG A 911 2.56 3.53 30.20
CA ARG A 911 3.46 4.69 30.10
C ARG A 911 3.23 5.63 31.28
N THR A 912 4.12 5.62 32.27
CA THR A 912 4.25 6.77 33.18
C THR A 912 4.75 7.94 32.35
N ALA A 913 3.84 8.84 31.96
CA ALA A 913 4.22 10.10 31.36
C ALA A 913 4.95 10.95 32.43
N GLU A 914 6.26 10.75 32.57
CA GLU A 914 7.15 11.75 33.16
C GLU A 914 7.30 12.85 32.09
N PHE A 915 6.78 14.03 32.41
CA PHE A 915 6.77 15.23 31.55
C PHE A 915 8.06 16.02 31.70
#